data_AF-A0A1H4TS18-F1
#
_entry.id   AF-A0A1H4TS18-F1
#
_cell.length_a   1.000
_cell.length_b   1.000
_cell.length_c   1.000
_cell.angle_alpha   90.00
_cell.angle_beta   90.00
_cell.angle_gamma   90.00
#
_symmetry.space_group_name_H-M   'P 1'
#
loop_
_entity.id
_entity.type
_entity.pdbx_description
1 polymer ?
#
loop_
_entity_poly.entity_id
_entity_poly.type
_entity_poly.pdbx_seq_one_letter_code
_entity_poly.pdbx_strand_id
1 'polypeptide(L)'
;MKNITLIRPIFLISIFYGLFLISCHKQSKSEDETTVGDYKVPKTIPLQFTDPEPFEWEIITNDTLTTPISYDLNVDALPSKPFELNTFKPLKSSMKEYDLDWDSYRTGELKFDSVPFTVTKSPIKKPTITKMKPPGNMDGTHVNLLQLSTNEGLPSNDVTSFLETEDGAIWIGSSATNTPLTYYDGENAFVYDYPGVYKMTFDHQGKLWLVSPGPRFLTVLDFKNNTAYKITMTDNFTPFDILCDHTGTIYLNSLTEGFYAMDAEMKSLRKIKNEGSNKPWKIFEDSKNNLWLSYQDGLSVLNPSRKEFRTISNIAEFELNSIVWDIKEDANNNIWLSYPYPAPNGNSNASSSVLRIAKDKQIVSVLGSENGYTITGDKLEEDAQGNLWIFGSTEAFILNKNRDASKTIALNATLQGSLRIPTPLKRKDGSIWIATNDKGVVIANEFTLKTEYFDDTRGLVNNEIWEIEEDSRGELWLGTAAGINIVNLNKKTIKALGFDQLHCNTNTISYIKEITPNIYFINTRDGFSILDRKNSKLTSYANSAAVFGAGIAIINDFTFAIYTNTGLYVYNIENNSFKKVVSKSDPDILIAGSGSILFYDKEILWIPTMKGLAKVNLKTNAVSYLREEQGLSNNNVSIAKISNEGELWLATANGINILNLEQNTLTPIQKENGLYPTDFYDLIEKEDMMYAASGNGLIAVEKATAKTIDKGFYNFNGGLGFKLNDYLQGSPKFLKNGQFWSGVTNSSSEFRLMVLNTEPKIDSTISAVQINNMFIMDENPGFGFNLKKDSTKVQTSTYAITNSITWDSVKRPYNIPEGLILPYDQNSISFGYGSDAIFNRDKLNYRFILDGEDEDWSYAANATKTKNYYNLKPGDYTFKVADRIGNSGWSVPDTLSFKIKPPWWQTWWAYLLFGLIAASILRAYIVFRARKLTKENRILEERVSHRTVQLKTKIDELKSTQSKLIQSEKMASLGELTAGIAHEIQNPLNFVNNFSEVNKELLEELEEEIDNGNYDEVKALAKDVSANEDKIIFHGKRADGIVKGMLQHSRSSTGQKEMTDINSLSDEYLRLAYHGLRAKDKSFNATLNTDFDDAIGKINIVGQDIGRVILNLITNAFYVVKKKKEENPKGYEPTVSVTTEKQGKMVLIKVSDNGNGVPKEVLDKIFQPFFTTKPSGEGTGLGLSLSYDIVKVHGGELTVETKQGEGTTFTISLPMY
;
A
#
# COMPACT_ATOMS: atom_id res chain seq x y z
N MET A 1 56.68 32.00 -46.90
CA MET A 1 55.78 33.17 -47.10
C MET A 1 54.37 32.67 -47.31
N LYS A 2 53.40 33.31 -46.61
CA LYS A 2 51.95 33.43 -46.90
C LYS A 2 51.13 32.15 -47.13
N ASN A 3 50.47 31.67 -46.07
CA ASN A 3 49.02 31.39 -45.98
C ASN A 3 48.74 30.35 -44.88
N ILE A 4 48.70 30.79 -43.62
CA ILE A 4 48.13 30.02 -42.50
C ILE A 4 47.28 30.98 -41.67
N THR A 5 46.07 31.27 -42.13
CA THR A 5 45.03 31.96 -41.34
C THR A 5 43.67 31.80 -42.02
N LEU A 6 42.99 30.65 -41.86
CA LEU A 6 41.53 30.60 -42.10
C LEU A 6 40.77 29.40 -41.49
N ILE A 7 41.33 28.65 -40.53
CA ILE A 7 40.63 27.45 -39.97
C ILE A 7 40.17 27.63 -38.50
N ARG A 8 40.53 28.74 -37.83
CA ARG A 8 40.17 28.94 -36.41
C ARG A 8 38.73 29.39 -36.08
N PRO A 9 37.92 30.03 -36.95
CA PRO A 9 36.55 30.36 -36.57
C PRO A 9 35.56 29.21 -36.78
N ILE A 10 35.81 28.29 -37.72
CA ILE A 10 34.91 27.15 -38.00
C ILE A 10 34.99 26.11 -36.88
N PHE A 11 36.18 25.80 -36.38
CA PHE A 11 36.36 24.83 -35.29
C PHE A 11 35.73 25.31 -33.96
N LEU A 12 35.73 26.63 -33.70
CA LEU A 12 35.07 27.21 -32.53
C LEU A 12 33.54 27.22 -32.66
N ILE A 13 33.02 27.39 -33.88
CA ILE A 13 31.57 27.25 -34.17
C ILE A 13 31.15 25.78 -34.11
N SER A 14 31.98 24.84 -34.54
CA SER A 14 31.73 23.40 -34.43
C SER A 14 31.76 22.89 -32.99
N ILE A 15 32.63 23.44 -32.13
CA ILE A 15 32.65 23.13 -30.70
C ILE A 15 31.45 23.75 -29.98
N PHE A 16 30.99 24.93 -30.40
CA PHE A 16 29.75 25.53 -29.88
C PHE A 16 28.50 24.74 -30.32
N TYR A 17 28.45 24.22 -31.56
CA TYR A 17 27.38 23.32 -32.01
C TYR A 17 27.45 21.94 -31.35
N GLY A 18 28.66 21.43 -31.07
CA GLY A 18 28.88 20.15 -30.38
C GLY A 18 28.43 20.16 -28.92
N LEU A 19 28.49 21.31 -28.24
CA LEU A 19 27.95 21.48 -26.89
C LEU A 19 26.42 21.64 -26.86
N PHE A 20 25.78 21.94 -28.00
CA PHE A 20 24.31 22.07 -28.11
C PHE A 20 23.58 20.76 -28.42
N LEU A 21 24.30 19.69 -28.78
CA LEU A 21 23.70 18.39 -29.15
C LEU A 21 23.84 17.30 -28.09
N ILE A 22 24.44 17.59 -26.93
CA ILE A 22 24.43 16.69 -25.77
C ILE A 22 23.40 17.19 -24.77
N SER A 23 22.14 17.29 -25.21
CA SER A 23 21.03 17.11 -24.29
C SER A 23 20.76 15.61 -24.27
N CYS A 24 21.16 14.94 -23.20
CA CYS A 24 20.88 13.51 -23.04
C CYS A 24 19.39 13.27 -23.19
N HIS A 25 18.96 12.67 -24.30
CA HIS A 25 17.80 11.79 -24.28
C HIS A 25 18.23 10.58 -23.43
N LYS A 26 18.03 10.68 -22.11
CA LYS A 26 18.04 9.51 -21.24
C LYS A 26 16.77 8.74 -21.58
N GLN A 27 16.90 7.82 -22.51
CA GLN A 27 15.87 6.82 -22.76
C GLN A 27 15.97 5.78 -21.64
N SER A 28 14.86 5.49 -20.98
CA SER A 28 14.79 4.44 -19.96
C SER A 28 15.18 3.09 -20.56
N LYS A 29 15.76 2.21 -19.74
CA LYS A 29 16.04 0.83 -20.15
C LYS A 29 14.73 0.08 -20.36
N SER A 30 14.69 -0.85 -21.32
CA SER A 30 13.48 -1.61 -21.65
C SER A 30 12.99 -2.47 -20.48
N GLU A 31 11.70 -2.85 -20.48
CA GLU A 31 11.06 -3.70 -19.45
C GLU A 31 11.84 -4.98 -19.12
N ASP A 32 12.56 -5.56 -20.11
CA ASP A 32 13.33 -6.79 -19.94
C ASP A 32 14.67 -6.59 -19.22
N GLU A 33 15.18 -5.36 -19.09
CA GLU A 33 16.53 -5.08 -18.55
C GLU A 33 16.54 -4.61 -17.09
N THR A 34 15.38 -4.32 -16.49
CA THR A 34 15.28 -3.72 -15.14
C THR A 34 14.37 -4.53 -14.22
N THR A 35 14.86 -5.61 -13.64
CA THR A 35 14.18 -6.29 -12.52
C THR A 35 14.78 -5.80 -11.21
N VAL A 36 14.28 -4.67 -10.74
CA VAL A 36 14.40 -4.31 -9.33
C VAL A 36 13.37 -5.17 -8.58
N GLY A 37 13.82 -6.10 -7.74
CA GLY A 37 12.94 -7.02 -7.00
C GLY A 37 12.07 -6.30 -5.97
N ASP A 38 10.86 -6.81 -5.73
CA ASP A 38 9.85 -6.13 -4.89
C ASP A 38 10.14 -6.27 -3.40
N TYR A 39 10.72 -7.41 -3.00
CA TYR A 39 11.08 -7.76 -1.63
C TYR A 39 12.50 -8.35 -1.56
N LYS A 40 13.09 -8.39 -0.36
CA LYS A 40 14.39 -9.05 -0.18
C LYS A 40 14.22 -10.56 -0.27
N VAL A 41 15.11 -11.23 -1.01
CA VAL A 41 15.16 -12.70 -1.04
C VAL A 41 15.59 -13.24 0.33
N PRO A 42 14.91 -14.26 0.90
CA PRO A 42 15.30 -14.88 2.16
C PRO A 42 16.74 -15.41 2.13
N LYS A 43 17.48 -15.21 3.23
CA LYS A 43 18.87 -15.65 3.34
C LYS A 43 18.97 -16.92 4.16
N THR A 44 19.37 -18.02 3.53
CA THR A 44 19.67 -19.28 4.21
C THR A 44 20.99 -19.21 4.99
N ILE A 45 20.97 -19.67 6.23
CA ILE A 45 22.11 -19.71 7.15
C ILE A 45 22.35 -21.15 7.67
N PRO A 46 23.57 -21.49 8.15
CA PRO A 46 23.83 -22.79 8.76
C PRO A 46 23.01 -23.01 10.03
N LEU A 47 22.42 -24.19 10.20
CA LEU A 47 21.66 -24.54 11.39
C LEU A 47 22.61 -24.86 12.57
N GLN A 48 22.40 -24.18 13.71
CA GLN A 48 23.17 -24.35 14.93
C GLN A 48 22.24 -24.39 16.15
N PHE A 49 22.51 -25.30 17.09
CA PHE A 49 21.77 -25.43 18.36
C PHE A 49 22.68 -25.05 19.53
N THR A 50 22.09 -24.69 20.66
CA THR A 50 22.83 -24.58 21.93
C THR A 50 23.41 -25.92 22.37
N ASP A 51 24.42 -25.86 23.23
CA ASP A 51 24.98 -27.05 23.86
C ASP A 51 23.89 -27.85 24.61
N PRO A 52 23.94 -29.20 24.61
CA PRO A 52 22.91 -30.01 25.25
C PRO A 52 22.91 -29.86 26.78
N GLU A 53 21.76 -29.53 27.35
CA GLU A 53 21.51 -29.46 28.79
C GLU A 53 20.82 -30.74 29.29
N PRO A 54 21.34 -31.44 30.31
CA PRO A 54 20.72 -32.66 30.81
C PRO A 54 19.47 -32.39 31.66
N PHE A 55 18.49 -33.30 31.62
CA PHE A 55 17.30 -33.30 32.48
C PHE A 55 17.07 -34.65 33.17
N GLU A 56 16.24 -34.66 34.21
CA GLU A 56 15.87 -35.85 34.99
C GLU A 56 14.36 -36.10 34.91
N TRP A 57 13.94 -37.36 35.13
CA TRP A 57 12.53 -37.75 35.18
C TRP A 57 12.05 -37.88 36.62
N GLU A 58 11.06 -37.08 36.99
CA GLU A 58 10.34 -37.21 38.26
C GLU A 58 9.10 -38.10 38.06
N ILE A 59 9.00 -39.21 38.80
CA ILE A 59 7.82 -40.08 38.77
C ILE A 59 6.75 -39.50 39.69
N ILE A 60 5.58 -39.22 39.14
CA ILE A 60 4.46 -38.69 39.90
C ILE A 60 3.68 -39.86 40.50
N THR A 61 3.84 -40.10 41.79
CA THR A 61 3.14 -41.16 42.52
C THR A 61 1.86 -40.63 43.17
N ASN A 62 0.70 -41.06 42.65
CA ASN A 62 -0.68 -41.11 43.18
C ASN A 62 -1.32 -39.96 44.01
N ASP A 63 -0.60 -38.97 44.51
CA ASP A 63 -1.20 -37.91 45.34
C ASP A 63 -1.67 -36.67 44.55
N THR A 64 -1.41 -36.60 43.24
CA THR A 64 -1.72 -35.43 42.39
C THR A 64 -2.69 -35.70 41.23
N LEU A 65 -2.97 -36.95 40.88
CA LEU A 65 -4.00 -37.32 39.91
C LEU A 65 -5.04 -38.19 40.62
N THR A 66 -6.30 -37.77 40.57
CA THR A 66 -7.39 -38.54 41.15
C THR A 66 -7.51 -39.91 40.47
N THR A 67 -7.99 -40.93 41.20
CA THR A 67 -8.33 -42.23 40.63
C THR A 67 -9.21 -42.03 39.40
N PRO A 68 -8.86 -42.58 38.22
CA PRO A 68 -9.64 -42.37 37.01
C PRO A 68 -11.08 -42.83 37.20
N ILE A 69 -12.03 -42.01 36.76
CA ILE A 69 -13.46 -42.32 36.82
C ILE A 69 -13.90 -42.72 35.42
N SER A 70 -14.57 -43.86 35.30
CA SER A 70 -15.08 -44.36 34.02
C SER A 70 -16.60 -44.21 33.94
N TYR A 71 -17.06 -43.75 32.78
CA TYR A 71 -18.47 -43.54 32.44
C TYR A 71 -18.81 -44.36 31.18
N ASP A 72 -20.07 -44.78 31.06
CA ASP A 72 -20.55 -45.42 29.84
C ASP A 72 -20.92 -44.34 28.81
N LEU A 73 -20.26 -44.37 27.65
CA LEU A 73 -20.51 -43.43 26.55
C LEU A 73 -20.47 -44.16 25.20
N ASN A 74 -21.64 -44.33 24.59
CA ASN A 74 -21.77 -44.91 23.25
C ASN A 74 -21.99 -43.82 22.20
N VAL A 75 -20.92 -43.41 21.53
CA VAL A 75 -20.93 -42.38 20.48
C VAL A 75 -21.71 -42.81 19.24
N ASP A 76 -21.72 -44.11 18.93
CA ASP A 76 -22.40 -44.65 17.76
C ASP A 76 -23.93 -44.60 17.90
N ALA A 77 -24.44 -44.70 19.13
CA ALA A 77 -25.86 -44.64 19.47
C ALA A 77 -26.44 -43.21 19.61
N LEU A 78 -25.60 -42.16 19.52
CA LEU A 78 -26.06 -40.78 19.64
C LEU A 78 -27.05 -40.38 18.54
N PRO A 79 -28.06 -39.54 18.86
CA PRO A 79 -28.97 -39.01 17.85
C PRO A 79 -28.19 -38.12 16.88
N SER A 80 -28.49 -38.26 15.59
CA SER A 80 -27.89 -37.47 14.52
C SER A 80 -28.90 -36.52 13.89
N LYS A 81 -28.44 -35.32 13.53
CA LYS A 81 -29.17 -34.36 12.69
C LYS A 81 -28.62 -34.41 11.25
N PRO A 82 -29.41 -34.05 10.22
CA PRO A 82 -28.89 -33.87 8.87
C PRO A 82 -27.80 -32.77 8.84
N PHE A 83 -26.73 -33.04 8.10
CA PHE A 83 -25.64 -32.09 7.84
C PHE A 83 -25.28 -32.16 6.37
N GLU A 84 -25.70 -31.16 5.60
CA GLU A 84 -25.48 -31.12 4.16
C GLU A 84 -24.68 -29.88 3.76
N LEU A 85 -23.67 -30.10 2.93
CA LEU A 85 -22.91 -29.07 2.25
C LEU A 85 -23.66 -28.59 1.01
N ASN A 86 -23.49 -27.31 0.67
CA ASN A 86 -24.01 -26.68 -0.53
C ASN A 86 -23.16 -27.04 -1.78
N THR A 87 -23.22 -28.32 -2.16
CA THR A 87 -22.53 -28.89 -3.32
C THR A 87 -23.52 -29.22 -4.44
N PHE A 88 -23.01 -29.40 -5.67
CA PHE A 88 -23.84 -29.85 -6.79
C PHE A 88 -24.36 -31.26 -6.52
N LYS A 89 -25.68 -31.43 -6.56
CA LYS A 89 -26.36 -32.72 -6.40
C LYS A 89 -26.84 -33.19 -7.78
N PRO A 90 -26.74 -34.48 -8.12
CA PRO A 90 -27.33 -35.01 -9.34
C PRO A 90 -28.80 -34.60 -9.45
N LEU A 91 -29.25 -34.29 -10.67
CA LEU A 91 -30.67 -34.02 -10.91
C LEU A 91 -31.51 -35.24 -10.48
N LYS A 92 -32.73 -34.98 -9.97
CA LYS A 92 -33.64 -36.07 -9.55
C LYS A 92 -34.00 -37.00 -10.71
N SER A 93 -33.98 -36.49 -11.92
CA SER A 93 -34.14 -37.20 -13.18
C SER A 93 -33.43 -36.44 -14.30
N SER A 94 -33.04 -37.13 -15.38
CA SER A 94 -32.53 -36.48 -16.59
C SER A 94 -33.59 -35.57 -17.22
N MET A 95 -33.16 -34.48 -17.87
CA MET A 95 -34.07 -33.62 -18.62
C MET A 95 -34.75 -34.42 -19.72
N LYS A 96 -36.07 -34.28 -19.85
CA LYS A 96 -36.81 -34.90 -20.95
C LYS A 96 -36.46 -34.19 -22.25
N GLU A 97 -36.23 -34.98 -23.29
CA GLU A 97 -35.91 -34.50 -24.63
C GLU A 97 -37.10 -34.73 -25.56
N TYR A 98 -37.34 -33.76 -26.44
CA TYR A 98 -38.38 -33.77 -27.45
C TYR A 98 -37.78 -33.40 -28.80
N ASP A 99 -38.32 -33.98 -29.87
CA ASP A 99 -37.91 -33.63 -31.24
C ASP A 99 -38.39 -32.22 -31.59
N LEU A 100 -37.52 -31.46 -32.27
CA LEU A 100 -37.78 -30.13 -32.79
C LEU A 100 -37.80 -30.19 -34.32
N ASP A 101 -38.87 -29.74 -34.95
CA ASP A 101 -38.86 -29.47 -36.39
C ASP A 101 -38.70 -27.96 -36.62
N TRP A 102 -37.46 -27.48 -36.54
CA TRP A 102 -37.16 -26.06 -36.67
C TRP A 102 -37.67 -25.49 -38.00
N ASP A 103 -37.62 -26.26 -39.08
CA ASP A 103 -37.94 -25.77 -40.43
C ASP A 103 -39.42 -25.79 -40.79
N SER A 104 -40.27 -26.45 -39.98
CA SER A 104 -41.72 -26.38 -40.13
C SER A 104 -42.35 -25.01 -39.76
N TYR A 105 -41.63 -24.15 -39.03
CA TYR A 105 -42.18 -22.89 -38.55
C TYR A 105 -42.41 -21.89 -39.68
N ARG A 106 -43.54 -21.16 -39.62
CA ARG A 106 -43.95 -20.19 -40.63
C ARG A 106 -42.93 -19.04 -40.72
N THR A 107 -42.41 -18.82 -41.92
CA THR A 107 -41.56 -17.66 -42.25
C THR A 107 -42.35 -16.60 -43.02
N GLY A 108 -42.17 -15.34 -42.66
CA GLY A 108 -42.74 -14.18 -43.34
C GLY A 108 -41.67 -13.15 -43.73
N GLU A 109 -42.00 -12.29 -44.68
CA GLU A 109 -41.14 -11.16 -45.08
C GLU A 109 -41.28 -10.00 -44.09
N LEU A 110 -40.15 -9.48 -43.61
CA LEU A 110 -40.10 -8.38 -42.66
C LEU A 110 -40.51 -7.06 -43.32
N LYS A 111 -41.50 -6.38 -42.74
CA LYS A 111 -41.97 -5.06 -43.21
C LYS A 111 -41.73 -4.00 -42.15
N PHE A 112 -41.36 -2.81 -42.60
CA PHE A 112 -41.08 -1.65 -41.75
C PHE A 112 -42.02 -0.49 -42.08
N ASP A 113 -42.60 0.12 -41.05
CA ASP A 113 -43.35 1.37 -41.17
C ASP A 113 -42.48 2.53 -40.64
N SER A 114 -42.34 3.62 -41.41
CA SER A 114 -41.58 4.80 -40.96
C SER A 114 -42.34 5.58 -39.87
N VAL A 115 -41.65 5.99 -38.82
CA VAL A 115 -42.26 6.69 -37.67
C VAL A 115 -41.57 8.04 -37.43
N PRO A 116 -42.32 9.14 -37.26
CA PRO A 116 -41.74 10.44 -36.95
C PRO A 116 -41.20 10.49 -35.52
N PHE A 117 -40.10 11.23 -35.31
CA PHE A 117 -39.50 11.47 -34.00
C PHE A 117 -38.80 12.84 -33.99
N THR A 118 -38.47 13.35 -32.81
CA THR A 118 -37.72 14.60 -32.63
C THR A 118 -36.47 14.38 -31.79
N VAL A 119 -35.37 15.04 -32.17
CA VAL A 119 -34.09 14.97 -31.45
C VAL A 119 -33.72 16.36 -30.95
N THR A 120 -33.51 16.47 -29.65
CA THR A 120 -33.00 17.69 -29.00
C THR A 120 -31.60 17.43 -28.46
N LYS A 121 -30.74 18.46 -28.44
CA LYS A 121 -29.35 18.34 -28.00
C LYS A 121 -29.10 19.24 -26.79
N SER A 122 -28.37 18.72 -25.82
CA SER A 122 -27.87 19.46 -24.66
C SER A 122 -26.45 19.01 -24.33
N PRO A 123 -25.65 19.79 -23.57
CA PRO A 123 -24.37 19.28 -23.07
C PRO A 123 -24.58 18.17 -22.03
N ILE A 124 -23.64 17.23 -21.94
CA ILE A 124 -23.66 16.20 -20.88
C ILE A 124 -23.50 16.88 -19.51
N LYS A 125 -24.38 16.51 -18.56
CA LYS A 125 -24.30 17.01 -17.19
C LYS A 125 -23.04 16.48 -16.50
N LYS A 126 -22.36 17.34 -15.72
CA LYS A 126 -21.13 16.96 -15.00
C LYS A 126 -21.48 15.92 -13.91
N PRO A 127 -20.72 14.83 -13.79
CA PRO A 127 -20.93 13.86 -12.72
C PRO A 127 -20.41 14.38 -11.38
N THR A 128 -21.05 13.95 -10.30
CA THR A 128 -20.49 14.02 -8.95
C THR A 128 -19.65 12.77 -8.73
N ILE A 129 -18.42 12.91 -8.25
CA ILE A 129 -17.51 11.79 -8.02
C ILE A 129 -17.54 11.46 -6.53
N THR A 130 -17.90 10.23 -6.19
CA THR A 130 -17.91 9.71 -4.82
C THR A 130 -16.96 8.53 -4.74
N LYS A 131 -16.05 8.53 -3.77
CA LYS A 131 -15.15 7.41 -3.52
C LYS A 131 -15.92 6.26 -2.87
N MET A 132 -15.78 5.05 -3.41
CA MET A 132 -16.42 3.84 -2.92
C MET A 132 -15.45 2.98 -2.10
N LYS A 133 -16.01 2.33 -1.07
CA LYS A 133 -15.35 1.25 -0.33
C LYS A 133 -15.33 -0.02 -1.19
N PRO A 134 -14.39 -0.95 -0.94
CA PRO A 134 -14.45 -2.28 -1.53
C PRO A 134 -15.79 -2.98 -1.23
N PRO A 135 -16.22 -3.96 -2.03
CA PRO A 135 -17.42 -4.75 -1.74
C PRO A 135 -17.38 -5.33 -0.33
N GLY A 136 -18.47 -5.13 0.42
CA GLY A 136 -18.66 -5.71 1.74
C GLY A 136 -19.17 -7.15 1.65
N ASN A 137 -19.16 -7.87 2.77
CA ASN A 137 -19.78 -9.18 2.86
C ASN A 137 -21.30 -9.04 3.00
N MET A 138 -22.04 -9.94 2.35
CA MET A 138 -23.48 -9.98 2.48
C MET A 138 -23.89 -10.69 3.76
N ASP A 139 -24.72 -10.02 4.57
CA ASP A 139 -25.25 -10.61 5.79
C ASP A 139 -26.40 -11.57 5.53
N GLY A 140 -26.62 -12.50 6.47
CA GLY A 140 -27.76 -13.42 6.46
C GLY A 140 -27.71 -14.53 5.42
N THR A 141 -26.59 -14.70 4.69
CA THR A 141 -26.37 -15.82 3.77
C THR A 141 -25.38 -16.82 4.36
N HIS A 142 -25.61 -18.11 4.13
CA HIS A 142 -24.64 -19.17 4.49
C HIS A 142 -23.54 -19.32 3.43
N VAL A 143 -23.79 -18.82 2.22
CA VAL A 143 -22.78 -18.69 1.15
C VAL A 143 -22.14 -17.33 1.28
N ASN A 144 -20.85 -17.26 0.98
CA ASN A 144 -20.03 -16.09 1.16
C ASN A 144 -20.24 -15.03 0.06
N LEU A 145 -21.45 -14.51 -0.12
CA LEU A 145 -21.75 -13.51 -1.16
C LEU A 145 -21.24 -12.12 -0.78
N LEU A 146 -20.91 -11.31 -1.78
CA LEU A 146 -20.45 -9.93 -1.59
C LEU A 146 -21.52 -8.92 -1.98
N GLN A 147 -21.42 -7.70 -1.49
CA GLN A 147 -22.40 -6.64 -1.67
C GLN A 147 -21.75 -5.28 -1.95
N LEU A 148 -22.28 -4.56 -2.93
CA LEU A 148 -22.08 -3.11 -3.12
C LEU A 148 -23.41 -2.40 -2.94
N SER A 149 -23.53 -1.66 -1.86
CA SER A 149 -24.74 -0.94 -1.46
C SER A 149 -24.43 0.53 -1.18
N THR A 150 -25.44 1.26 -0.70
CA THR A 150 -25.29 2.61 -0.15
C THR A 150 -24.25 2.70 0.97
N ASN A 151 -23.99 1.61 1.70
CA ASN A 151 -22.97 1.56 2.76
C ASN A 151 -21.54 1.65 2.18
N GLU A 152 -21.34 1.11 0.97
CA GLU A 152 -20.08 1.13 0.24
C GLU A 152 -19.93 2.38 -0.65
N GLY A 153 -20.99 3.21 -0.78
CA GLY A 153 -20.98 4.48 -1.50
C GLY A 153 -21.83 4.51 -2.77
N LEU A 154 -22.62 3.47 -3.05
CA LEU A 154 -23.55 3.45 -4.19
C LEU A 154 -24.69 4.46 -3.96
N PRO A 155 -25.18 5.21 -4.97
CA PRO A 155 -26.23 6.21 -4.76
C PRO A 155 -27.61 5.64 -4.36
N SER A 156 -27.86 4.37 -4.63
CA SER A 156 -29.14 3.69 -4.33
C SER A 156 -28.94 2.18 -4.28
N ASN A 157 -29.78 1.50 -3.50
CA ASN A 157 -29.83 0.03 -3.45
C ASN A 157 -30.77 -0.59 -4.50
N ASP A 158 -31.46 0.23 -5.30
CA ASP A 158 -32.30 -0.20 -6.41
C ASP A 158 -31.47 -0.20 -7.70
N VAL A 159 -31.08 -1.39 -8.18
CA VAL A 159 -30.27 -1.56 -9.38
C VAL A 159 -31.03 -2.41 -10.40
N THR A 160 -30.96 -2.03 -11.67
CA THR A 160 -31.72 -2.69 -12.75
C THR A 160 -30.85 -3.28 -13.86
N SER A 161 -29.72 -2.64 -14.14
CA SER A 161 -28.93 -2.98 -15.31
C SER A 161 -27.48 -2.62 -15.10
N PHE A 162 -26.63 -3.42 -15.75
CA PHE A 162 -25.20 -3.19 -15.85
C PHE A 162 -24.78 -3.12 -17.31
N LEU A 163 -23.69 -2.41 -17.56
CA LEU A 163 -22.96 -2.47 -18.81
C LEU A 163 -21.46 -2.31 -18.52
N GLU A 164 -20.70 -3.37 -18.75
CA GLU A 164 -19.25 -3.36 -18.62
C GLU A 164 -18.63 -2.71 -19.87
N THR A 165 -17.62 -1.87 -19.63
CA THR A 165 -16.82 -1.21 -20.65
C THR A 165 -15.62 -2.07 -21.07
N GLU A 166 -14.93 -1.70 -22.14
CA GLU A 166 -13.76 -2.46 -22.59
C GLU A 166 -12.64 -2.48 -21.55
N ASP A 167 -12.49 -1.40 -20.80
CA ASP A 167 -11.52 -1.16 -19.73
C ASP A 167 -11.95 -1.68 -18.35
N GLY A 168 -13.04 -2.46 -18.26
CA GLY A 168 -13.44 -3.16 -17.02
C GLY A 168 -14.35 -2.35 -16.09
N ALA A 169 -14.51 -1.05 -16.32
CA ALA A 169 -15.44 -0.21 -15.57
C ALA A 169 -16.92 -0.51 -15.91
N ILE A 170 -17.84 -0.16 -15.03
CA ILE A 170 -19.22 -0.63 -15.05
C ILE A 170 -20.18 0.56 -14.99
N TRP A 171 -21.09 0.65 -15.96
CA TRP A 171 -22.27 1.50 -15.83
C TRP A 171 -23.37 0.76 -15.05
N ILE A 172 -23.95 1.43 -14.07
CA ILE A 172 -24.98 0.93 -13.16
C ILE A 172 -26.24 1.79 -13.30
N GLY A 173 -27.33 1.18 -13.76
CA GLY A 173 -28.66 1.77 -13.89
C GLY A 173 -29.55 1.46 -12.69
N SER A 174 -30.56 2.32 -12.45
CA SER A 174 -31.53 2.19 -11.35
C SER A 174 -32.95 2.44 -11.84
N SER A 175 -33.94 1.77 -11.23
CA SER A 175 -35.35 1.98 -11.58
C SER A 175 -35.99 3.20 -10.93
N ALA A 176 -35.40 3.71 -9.84
CA ALA A 176 -35.93 4.85 -9.11
C ALA A 176 -35.84 6.13 -9.94
N THR A 177 -36.96 6.85 -10.03
CA THR A 177 -37.12 8.07 -10.85
C THR A 177 -36.24 9.23 -10.42
N ASN A 178 -35.63 9.15 -9.24
CA ASN A 178 -34.72 10.15 -8.68
C ASN A 178 -33.30 9.61 -8.52
N THR A 179 -33.04 8.35 -8.90
CA THR A 179 -31.72 7.75 -8.74
C THR A 179 -30.91 7.95 -10.01
N PRO A 180 -29.75 8.63 -9.93
CA PRO A 180 -28.89 8.92 -11.06
C PRO A 180 -28.18 7.68 -11.64
N LEU A 181 -27.81 7.76 -12.92
CA LEU A 181 -26.92 6.82 -13.59
C LEU A 181 -25.52 6.88 -12.97
N THR A 182 -24.94 5.73 -12.66
CA THR A 182 -23.61 5.66 -12.03
C THR A 182 -22.62 4.97 -12.96
N TYR A 183 -21.42 5.52 -13.11
CA TYR A 183 -20.28 4.85 -13.71
C TYR A 183 -19.28 4.52 -12.61
N TYR A 184 -18.97 3.25 -12.43
CA TYR A 184 -18.11 2.74 -11.38
C TYR A 184 -16.84 2.16 -12.00
N ASP A 185 -15.68 2.69 -11.63
CA ASP A 185 -14.39 2.29 -12.20
C ASP A 185 -13.56 1.38 -11.28
N GLY A 186 -14.17 0.81 -10.24
CA GLY A 186 -13.48 0.01 -9.22
C GLY A 186 -13.15 0.79 -7.93
N GLU A 187 -13.00 2.12 -8.00
CA GLU A 187 -12.71 2.96 -6.83
C GLU A 187 -13.70 4.11 -6.64
N ASN A 188 -14.17 4.71 -7.72
CA ASN A 188 -14.97 5.91 -7.73
C ASN A 188 -16.29 5.65 -8.47
N ALA A 189 -17.39 6.12 -7.87
CA ALA A 189 -18.69 6.24 -8.50
C ALA A 189 -18.85 7.64 -9.09
N PHE A 190 -18.95 7.72 -10.41
CA PHE A 190 -19.29 8.91 -11.16
C PHE A 190 -20.80 8.95 -11.37
N VAL A 191 -21.44 9.84 -10.64
CA VAL A 191 -22.90 9.94 -10.55
C VAL A 191 -23.40 11.00 -11.52
N TYR A 192 -23.99 10.57 -12.63
CA TYR A 192 -24.57 11.43 -13.66
C TYR A 192 -26.07 11.62 -13.42
N ASP A 193 -26.54 12.88 -13.46
CA ASP A 193 -27.94 13.26 -13.24
C ASP A 193 -28.86 12.93 -14.45
N TYR A 194 -28.93 11.63 -14.76
CA TYR A 194 -29.85 10.98 -15.69
C TYR A 194 -30.57 9.85 -14.94
N PRO A 195 -31.75 10.13 -14.36
CA PRO A 195 -32.36 9.18 -13.44
C PRO A 195 -33.22 8.13 -14.14
N GLY A 196 -33.48 7.02 -13.44
CA GLY A 196 -34.44 5.99 -13.88
C GLY A 196 -33.99 5.22 -15.11
N VAL A 197 -32.70 4.86 -15.21
CA VAL A 197 -32.15 4.05 -16.31
C VAL A 197 -32.42 2.58 -16.07
N TYR A 198 -33.26 1.97 -16.90
CA TYR A 198 -33.65 0.55 -16.81
C TYR A 198 -32.76 -0.37 -17.64
N LYS A 199 -32.34 0.08 -18.82
CA LYS A 199 -31.49 -0.67 -19.72
C LYS A 199 -30.58 0.29 -20.49
N MET A 200 -29.43 -0.21 -20.88
CA MET A 200 -28.44 0.58 -21.61
C MET A 200 -27.63 -0.30 -22.57
N THR A 201 -27.10 0.31 -23.62
CA THR A 201 -26.21 -0.34 -24.59
C THR A 201 -25.31 0.70 -25.26
N PHE A 202 -24.15 0.26 -25.76
CA PHE A 202 -23.30 1.08 -26.62
C PHE A 202 -23.65 0.84 -28.08
N ASP A 203 -23.60 1.89 -28.91
CA ASP A 203 -23.57 1.73 -30.36
C ASP A 203 -22.12 1.53 -30.87
N HIS A 204 -21.97 1.15 -32.15
CA HIS A 204 -20.66 0.99 -32.78
C HIS A 204 -19.84 2.29 -32.88
N GLN A 205 -20.45 3.45 -32.60
CA GLN A 205 -19.77 4.75 -32.57
C GLN A 205 -19.31 5.14 -31.15
N GLY A 206 -19.60 4.31 -30.14
CA GLY A 206 -19.27 4.53 -28.74
C GLY A 206 -20.23 5.46 -27.99
N LYS A 207 -21.44 5.72 -28.51
CA LYS A 207 -22.47 6.48 -27.77
C LYS A 207 -23.23 5.54 -26.84
N LEU A 208 -23.52 6.01 -25.63
CA LEU A 208 -24.27 5.27 -24.63
C LEU A 208 -25.76 5.57 -24.75
N TRP A 209 -26.56 4.57 -25.10
CA TRP A 209 -28.01 4.69 -25.22
C TRP A 209 -28.69 4.24 -23.92
N LEU A 210 -29.58 5.07 -23.39
CA LEU A 210 -30.23 4.90 -22.09
C LEU A 210 -31.75 4.80 -22.26
N VAL A 211 -32.33 3.72 -21.75
CA VAL A 211 -33.78 3.50 -21.70
C VAL A 211 -34.30 3.81 -20.31
N SER A 212 -35.32 4.68 -20.26
CA SER A 212 -36.01 5.07 -19.04
C SER A 212 -37.53 5.02 -19.29
N PRO A 213 -38.28 4.11 -18.68
CA PRO A 213 -39.72 3.90 -18.96
C PRO A 213 -40.61 4.98 -18.32
N GLY A 214 -40.10 5.76 -17.37
CA GLY A 214 -40.83 6.89 -16.79
C GLY A 214 -41.04 8.04 -17.79
N PRO A 215 -39.95 8.62 -18.33
CA PRO A 215 -40.04 9.60 -19.40
C PRO A 215 -40.35 8.96 -20.77
N ARG A 216 -41.28 9.54 -21.55
CA ARG A 216 -41.60 9.12 -22.94
C ARG A 216 -40.53 9.52 -23.97
N PHE A 217 -39.26 9.39 -23.61
CA PHE A 217 -38.12 9.74 -24.46
C PHE A 217 -36.91 8.85 -24.16
N LEU A 218 -36.04 8.73 -25.15
CA LEU A 218 -34.76 8.02 -25.05
C LEU A 218 -33.63 9.03 -24.87
N THR A 219 -32.63 8.71 -24.05
CA THR A 219 -31.46 9.56 -23.85
C THR A 219 -30.23 8.88 -24.45
N VAL A 220 -29.40 9.61 -25.18
CA VAL A 220 -28.15 9.10 -25.74
C VAL A 220 -27.01 10.03 -25.38
N LEU A 221 -25.94 9.50 -24.82
CA LEU A 221 -24.78 10.26 -24.37
C LEU A 221 -23.59 10.01 -25.31
N ASP A 222 -23.12 11.08 -25.94
CA ASP A 222 -21.92 11.11 -26.77
C ASP A 222 -20.80 11.82 -26.02
N PHE A 223 -19.95 11.03 -25.35
CA PHE A 223 -18.85 11.54 -24.53
C PHE A 223 -17.75 12.21 -25.36
N LYS A 224 -17.56 11.79 -26.63
CA LYS A 224 -16.55 12.33 -27.54
C LYS A 224 -16.88 13.79 -27.91
N ASN A 225 -18.14 14.07 -28.21
CA ASN A 225 -18.62 15.41 -28.55
C ASN A 225 -19.23 16.17 -27.36
N ASN A 226 -19.18 15.59 -26.15
CA ASN A 226 -19.81 16.13 -24.93
C ASN A 226 -21.29 16.51 -25.12
N THR A 227 -22.03 15.72 -25.89
CA THR A 227 -23.43 16.02 -26.29
C THR A 227 -24.36 14.92 -25.80
N ALA A 228 -25.42 15.31 -25.10
CA ALA A 228 -26.56 14.46 -24.79
C ALA A 228 -27.69 14.71 -25.80
N TYR A 229 -28.18 13.65 -26.42
CA TYR A 229 -29.33 13.66 -27.31
C TYR A 229 -30.55 13.16 -26.56
N LYS A 230 -31.67 13.86 -26.69
CA LYS A 230 -32.97 13.44 -26.19
C LYS A 230 -33.90 13.21 -27.38
N ILE A 231 -34.31 11.96 -27.56
CA ILE A 231 -35.14 11.48 -28.67
C ILE A 231 -36.56 11.28 -28.15
N THR A 232 -37.49 12.13 -28.58
CA THR A 232 -38.91 12.02 -28.21
C THR A 232 -39.69 11.41 -29.38
N MET A 233 -40.46 10.37 -29.07
CA MET A 233 -41.31 9.64 -30.04
C MET A 233 -42.80 10.01 -29.86
N THR A 234 -43.71 9.17 -30.37
CA THR A 234 -45.17 9.31 -30.21
C THR A 234 -45.61 9.34 -28.74
N ASP A 235 -46.78 9.91 -28.45
CA ASP A 235 -47.30 10.07 -27.08
C ASP A 235 -47.51 8.74 -26.33
N ASN A 236 -47.53 7.61 -27.02
CA ASN A 236 -47.76 6.27 -26.47
C ASN A 236 -46.50 5.39 -26.45
N PHE A 237 -45.33 5.92 -26.80
CA PHE A 237 -44.06 5.17 -26.79
C PHE A 237 -43.48 5.09 -25.37
N THR A 238 -43.35 3.87 -24.84
CA THR A 238 -42.75 3.59 -23.53
C THR A 238 -41.58 2.63 -23.71
N PRO A 239 -40.34 3.14 -23.83
CA PRO A 239 -39.18 2.29 -24.10
C PRO A 239 -38.90 1.37 -22.91
N PHE A 240 -38.58 0.11 -23.20
CA PHE A 240 -38.41 -0.93 -22.18
C PHE A 240 -37.10 -1.71 -22.28
N ASP A 241 -36.75 -2.15 -23.50
CA ASP A 241 -35.53 -2.90 -23.76
C ASP A 241 -34.83 -2.30 -24.99
N ILE A 242 -33.51 -2.48 -25.05
CA ILE A 242 -32.66 -1.94 -26.12
C ILE A 242 -31.52 -2.90 -26.43
N LEU A 243 -31.20 -3.05 -27.71
CA LEU A 243 -30.06 -3.82 -28.19
C LEU A 243 -29.44 -3.14 -29.41
N CYS A 244 -28.11 -2.99 -29.41
CA CYS A 244 -27.36 -2.73 -30.65
C CYS A 244 -27.00 -4.07 -31.28
N ASP A 245 -27.40 -4.28 -32.53
CA ASP A 245 -27.08 -5.51 -33.25
C ASP A 245 -25.71 -5.46 -33.94
N HIS A 246 -25.25 -6.60 -34.47
CA HIS A 246 -23.98 -6.70 -35.20
C HIS A 246 -23.87 -5.80 -36.46
N THR A 247 -24.99 -5.26 -36.97
CA THR A 247 -24.99 -4.33 -38.11
C THR A 247 -24.83 -2.87 -37.68
N GLY A 248 -24.92 -2.58 -36.39
CA GLY A 248 -24.95 -1.23 -35.82
C GLY A 248 -26.35 -0.61 -35.78
N THR A 249 -27.41 -1.39 -36.04
CA THR A 249 -28.81 -0.93 -35.93
C THR A 249 -29.26 -1.07 -34.47
N ILE A 250 -29.90 -0.03 -33.94
CA ILE A 250 -30.44 -0.03 -32.58
C ILE A 250 -31.89 -0.53 -32.61
N TYR A 251 -32.15 -1.66 -31.96
CA TYR A 251 -33.49 -2.20 -31.75
C TYR A 251 -34.04 -1.76 -30.39
N LEU A 252 -35.30 -1.33 -30.37
CA LEU A 252 -35.98 -0.77 -29.21
C LEU A 252 -37.34 -1.44 -29.02
N ASN A 253 -37.69 -1.73 -27.77
CA ASN A 253 -39.02 -2.24 -27.42
C ASN A 253 -39.88 -1.15 -26.80
N SER A 254 -41.12 -1.02 -27.28
CA SER A 254 -42.16 -0.25 -26.61
C SER A 254 -43.18 -1.18 -25.97
N LEU A 255 -43.41 -1.08 -24.65
CA LEU A 255 -44.37 -1.94 -23.91
C LEU A 255 -45.76 -2.02 -24.55
N THR A 256 -46.16 -0.97 -25.27
CA THR A 256 -47.51 -0.78 -25.81
C THR A 256 -47.56 -0.83 -27.33
N GLU A 257 -46.46 -0.52 -28.01
CA GLU A 257 -46.48 -0.28 -29.47
C GLU A 257 -45.66 -1.26 -30.30
N GLY A 258 -44.88 -2.18 -29.70
CA GLY A 258 -44.09 -3.16 -30.46
C GLY A 258 -42.61 -2.82 -30.60
N PHE A 259 -41.95 -3.47 -31.56
CA PHE A 259 -40.51 -3.34 -31.80
C PHE A 259 -40.20 -2.24 -32.81
N TYR A 260 -39.12 -1.50 -32.57
CA TYR A 260 -38.62 -0.43 -33.40
C TYR A 260 -37.15 -0.68 -33.75
N ALA A 261 -36.72 -0.19 -34.91
CA ALA A 261 -35.34 -0.20 -35.39
C ALA A 261 -34.93 1.24 -35.75
N MET A 262 -33.81 1.68 -35.21
CA MET A 262 -33.27 3.01 -35.37
C MET A 262 -31.83 2.94 -35.87
N ASP A 263 -31.49 3.82 -36.79
CA ASP A 263 -30.11 3.98 -37.26
C ASP A 263 -29.24 4.72 -36.23
N ALA A 264 -27.95 4.37 -36.12
CA ALA A 264 -27.00 4.92 -35.15
C ALA A 264 -26.75 6.44 -35.33
N GLU A 265 -26.97 6.97 -36.54
CA GLU A 265 -26.91 8.42 -36.80
C GLU A 265 -28.20 9.16 -36.44
N MET A 266 -29.20 8.45 -35.92
CA MET A 266 -30.51 8.99 -35.54
C MET A 266 -31.23 9.66 -36.72
N LYS A 267 -31.06 9.12 -37.93
CA LYS A 267 -31.66 9.66 -39.16
C LYS A 267 -32.99 9.01 -39.53
N SER A 268 -33.17 7.74 -39.18
CA SER A 268 -34.38 6.99 -39.51
C SER A 268 -34.83 6.15 -38.32
N LEU A 269 -36.14 6.12 -38.10
CA LEU A 269 -36.83 5.27 -37.14
C LEU A 269 -37.90 4.48 -37.87
N ARG A 270 -37.89 3.16 -37.70
CA ARG A 270 -38.77 2.21 -38.39
C ARG A 270 -39.41 1.27 -37.39
N LYS A 271 -40.73 1.13 -37.43
CA LYS A 271 -41.48 0.16 -36.63
C LYS A 271 -41.55 -1.18 -37.36
N ILE A 272 -41.28 -2.28 -36.66
CA ILE A 272 -41.40 -3.63 -37.20
C ILE A 272 -42.88 -4.02 -37.24
N LYS A 273 -43.38 -4.36 -38.44
CA LYS A 273 -44.75 -4.83 -38.63
C LYS A 273 -44.77 -6.34 -38.51
N ASN A 274 -45.42 -6.85 -37.46
CA ASN A 274 -45.61 -8.29 -37.25
C ASN A 274 -47.09 -8.67 -37.33
N GLU A 275 -47.38 -9.84 -37.90
CA GLU A 275 -48.70 -10.48 -37.86
C GLU A 275 -48.84 -11.22 -36.51
N GLY A 276 -49.31 -10.53 -35.46
CA GLY A 276 -49.49 -11.14 -34.14
C GLY A 276 -49.55 -10.14 -32.99
N SER A 277 -49.04 -10.54 -31.83
CA SER A 277 -49.01 -9.71 -30.61
C SER A 277 -48.16 -8.45 -30.77
N ASN A 278 -48.70 -7.33 -30.29
CA ASN A 278 -48.01 -6.03 -30.26
C ASN A 278 -47.39 -5.70 -28.89
N LYS A 279 -47.25 -6.69 -28.00
CA LYS A 279 -46.71 -6.49 -26.65
C LYS A 279 -45.33 -7.15 -26.55
N PRO A 280 -44.25 -6.43 -26.90
CA PRO A 280 -42.90 -6.95 -26.90
C PRO A 280 -42.39 -7.10 -25.46
N TRP A 281 -41.51 -8.07 -25.23
CA TRP A 281 -40.89 -8.30 -23.93
C TRP A 281 -39.36 -8.20 -23.99
N LYS A 282 -38.68 -9.10 -24.70
CA LYS A 282 -37.21 -9.20 -24.74
C LYS A 282 -36.68 -9.16 -26.18
N ILE A 283 -35.53 -8.51 -26.37
CA ILE A 283 -34.67 -8.68 -27.57
C ILE A 283 -33.40 -9.44 -27.18
N PHE A 284 -32.99 -10.39 -28.01
CA PHE A 284 -31.72 -11.11 -27.86
C PHE A 284 -31.12 -11.44 -29.23
N GLU A 285 -29.82 -11.24 -29.42
CA GLU A 285 -29.10 -11.67 -30.63
C GLU A 285 -28.21 -12.87 -30.30
N ASP A 286 -28.31 -13.94 -31.10
CA ASP A 286 -27.47 -15.13 -30.96
C ASP A 286 -26.14 -15.03 -31.74
N SER A 287 -25.21 -15.94 -31.45
CA SER A 287 -23.87 -16.02 -32.06
C SER A 287 -23.89 -16.24 -33.58
N LYS A 288 -25.00 -16.75 -34.11
CA LYS A 288 -25.26 -16.91 -35.55
C LYS A 288 -25.94 -15.68 -36.15
N ASN A 289 -25.99 -14.57 -35.41
CA ASN A 289 -26.60 -13.29 -35.76
C ASN A 289 -28.13 -13.34 -35.97
N ASN A 290 -28.84 -14.35 -35.46
CA ASN A 290 -30.31 -14.31 -35.48
C ASN A 290 -30.82 -13.45 -34.33
N LEU A 291 -31.84 -12.64 -34.61
CA LEU A 291 -32.43 -11.74 -33.62
C LEU A 291 -33.75 -12.34 -33.10
N TRP A 292 -33.76 -12.74 -31.84
CA TRP A 292 -34.89 -13.31 -31.13
C TRP A 292 -35.71 -12.20 -30.49
N LEU A 293 -37.01 -12.20 -30.80
CA LEU A 293 -38.00 -11.24 -30.33
C LEU A 293 -39.06 -11.99 -29.54
N SER A 294 -39.13 -11.79 -28.22
CA SER A 294 -40.22 -12.35 -27.41
C SER A 294 -41.39 -11.38 -27.25
N TYR A 295 -42.58 -11.95 -27.21
CA TYR A 295 -43.84 -11.27 -26.99
C TYR A 295 -44.49 -11.85 -25.73
N GLN A 296 -45.57 -11.22 -25.24
CA GLN A 296 -46.31 -11.76 -24.09
C GLN A 296 -46.93 -13.15 -24.32
N ASP A 297 -47.08 -13.53 -25.58
CA ASP A 297 -47.87 -14.68 -26.06
C ASP A 297 -47.23 -15.29 -27.32
N GLY A 298 -45.89 -15.26 -27.42
CA GLY A 298 -45.17 -15.93 -28.50
C GLY A 298 -43.71 -15.51 -28.64
N LEU A 299 -43.02 -16.16 -29.59
CA LEU A 299 -41.61 -15.92 -29.90
C LEU A 299 -41.45 -15.77 -31.41
N SER A 300 -40.57 -14.87 -31.86
CA SER A 300 -40.21 -14.75 -33.28
C SER A 300 -38.70 -14.63 -33.43
N VAL A 301 -38.17 -15.13 -34.55
CA VAL A 301 -36.74 -15.11 -34.84
C VAL A 301 -36.50 -14.51 -36.21
N LEU A 302 -35.75 -13.43 -36.24
CA LEU A 302 -35.28 -12.77 -37.44
C LEU A 302 -33.97 -13.38 -37.90
N ASN A 303 -33.88 -13.63 -39.21
CA ASN A 303 -32.67 -14.19 -39.80
C ASN A 303 -31.49 -13.19 -39.76
N PRO A 304 -30.25 -13.65 -40.03
CA PRO A 304 -29.06 -12.80 -39.98
C PRO A 304 -29.12 -11.63 -40.97
N SER A 305 -29.80 -11.82 -42.11
CA SER A 305 -29.96 -10.79 -43.13
C SER A 305 -31.02 -9.73 -42.81
N ARG A 306 -31.77 -9.86 -41.70
CA ARG A 306 -32.88 -8.98 -41.30
C ARG A 306 -34.01 -8.85 -42.33
N LYS A 307 -34.26 -9.91 -43.11
CA LYS A 307 -35.28 -9.91 -44.18
C LYS A 307 -36.46 -10.81 -43.89
N GLU A 308 -36.24 -11.89 -43.17
CA GLU A 308 -37.25 -12.89 -42.87
C GLU A 308 -37.41 -13.02 -41.36
N PHE A 309 -38.65 -13.06 -40.90
CA PHE A 309 -38.97 -13.42 -39.52
C PHE A 309 -39.70 -14.76 -39.49
N ARG A 310 -39.34 -15.60 -38.53
CA ARG A 310 -39.91 -16.93 -38.27
C ARG A 310 -40.73 -16.84 -36.99
N THR A 311 -42.02 -17.14 -37.06
CA THR A 311 -42.92 -17.09 -35.88
C THR A 311 -42.99 -18.47 -35.24
N ILE A 312 -42.75 -18.52 -33.93
CA ILE A 312 -42.75 -19.73 -33.11
C ILE A 312 -43.92 -19.62 -32.13
N SER A 313 -44.98 -20.36 -32.38
CA SER A 313 -46.18 -20.42 -31.54
C SER A 313 -46.18 -21.61 -30.58
N ASN A 314 -45.42 -22.65 -30.90
CA ASN A 314 -45.23 -23.84 -30.08
C ASN A 314 -43.79 -24.35 -30.23
N ILE A 315 -43.21 -24.94 -29.19
CA ILE A 315 -41.90 -25.58 -29.22
C ILE A 315 -42.09 -27.03 -28.81
N ALA A 316 -41.84 -27.97 -29.73
CA ALA A 316 -42.25 -29.37 -29.58
C ALA A 316 -43.75 -29.47 -29.22
N GLU A 317 -44.09 -30.09 -28.08
CA GLU A 317 -45.47 -30.22 -27.57
C GLU A 317 -45.93 -29.01 -26.72
N PHE A 318 -45.08 -28.01 -26.50
CA PHE A 318 -45.36 -26.88 -25.61
C PHE A 318 -45.90 -25.68 -26.37
N GLU A 319 -47.15 -25.27 -26.10
CA GLU A 319 -47.69 -24.01 -26.61
C GLU A 319 -47.08 -22.81 -25.87
N LEU A 320 -46.59 -21.81 -26.62
CA LEU A 320 -46.03 -20.57 -26.07
C LEU A 320 -47.12 -19.50 -25.90
N ASN A 321 -48.03 -19.74 -24.96
CA ASN A 321 -49.15 -18.84 -24.64
C ASN A 321 -48.86 -17.89 -23.46
N SER A 322 -47.61 -17.82 -23.01
CA SER A 322 -47.15 -17.03 -21.86
C SER A 322 -45.86 -16.26 -22.19
N ILE A 323 -45.47 -15.35 -21.29
CA ILE A 323 -44.32 -14.47 -21.46
C ILE A 323 -43.03 -15.29 -21.36
N VAL A 324 -42.19 -15.23 -22.39
CA VAL A 324 -40.79 -15.68 -22.31
C VAL A 324 -39.98 -14.58 -21.63
N TRP A 325 -39.63 -14.77 -20.34
CA TRP A 325 -39.00 -13.73 -19.52
C TRP A 325 -37.57 -13.41 -19.92
N ASP A 326 -36.82 -14.41 -20.37
CA ASP A 326 -35.43 -14.27 -20.81
C ASP A 326 -35.06 -15.29 -21.87
N ILE A 327 -34.08 -14.90 -22.68
CA ILE A 327 -33.46 -15.70 -23.72
C ILE A 327 -31.96 -15.57 -23.56
N LYS A 328 -31.25 -16.70 -23.50
CA LYS A 328 -29.80 -16.74 -23.36
C LYS A 328 -29.21 -17.86 -24.20
N GLU A 329 -28.07 -17.62 -24.83
CA GLU A 329 -27.30 -18.65 -25.50
C GLU A 329 -26.21 -19.19 -24.55
N ASP A 330 -26.05 -20.51 -24.50
CA ASP A 330 -24.94 -21.15 -23.79
C ASP A 330 -23.68 -21.29 -24.66
N ALA A 331 -22.54 -21.57 -24.04
CA ALA A 331 -21.26 -21.75 -24.73
C ALA A 331 -21.24 -22.88 -25.80
N ASN A 332 -22.27 -23.73 -25.84
CA ASN A 332 -22.44 -24.79 -26.83
C ASN A 332 -23.47 -24.41 -27.92
N ASN A 333 -23.77 -23.11 -28.07
CA ASN A 333 -24.74 -22.53 -29.02
C ASN A 333 -26.18 -23.04 -28.86
N ASN A 334 -26.57 -23.52 -27.67
CA ASN A 334 -27.97 -23.85 -27.38
C ASN A 334 -28.68 -22.64 -26.79
N ILE A 335 -29.94 -22.47 -27.16
CA ILE A 335 -30.76 -21.34 -26.71
C ILE A 335 -31.61 -21.78 -25.53
N TRP A 336 -31.46 -21.11 -24.40
CA TRP A 336 -32.22 -21.30 -23.20
C TRP A 336 -33.32 -20.25 -23.08
N LEU A 337 -34.53 -20.71 -22.81
CA LEU A 337 -35.72 -19.88 -22.61
C LEU A 337 -36.24 -20.09 -21.20
N SER A 338 -36.36 -19.00 -20.44
CA SER A 338 -37.14 -19.00 -19.21
C SER A 338 -38.62 -18.85 -19.58
N TYR A 339 -39.42 -19.88 -19.26
CA TYR A 339 -40.83 -19.95 -19.61
C TYR A 339 -41.66 -20.43 -18.41
N PRO A 340 -42.46 -19.56 -17.77
CA PRO A 340 -43.41 -20.00 -16.76
C PRO A 340 -44.55 -20.72 -17.50
N TYR A 341 -44.44 -22.03 -17.62
CA TYR A 341 -45.49 -22.87 -18.18
C TYR A 341 -46.77 -22.69 -17.34
N PRO A 342 -47.93 -22.26 -17.89
CA PRO A 342 -49.19 -22.46 -17.18
C PRO A 342 -49.56 -23.94 -17.26
N ALA A 343 -50.00 -24.53 -16.14
CA ALA A 343 -50.38 -25.94 -16.08
C ALA A 343 -51.37 -26.28 -17.21
N PRO A 344 -51.40 -27.53 -17.73
CA PRO A 344 -52.22 -27.89 -18.89
C PRO A 344 -53.74 -27.70 -18.72
N ASN A 345 -54.23 -27.16 -17.59
CA ASN A 345 -55.64 -27.00 -17.25
C ASN A 345 -55.95 -25.73 -16.41
N GLY A 346 -55.14 -24.67 -16.50
CA GLY A 346 -55.46 -23.39 -15.83
C GLY A 346 -55.40 -23.40 -14.30
N ASN A 347 -54.68 -24.35 -13.71
CA ASN A 347 -54.45 -24.42 -12.26
C ASN A 347 -53.27 -23.51 -11.88
N SER A 348 -53.48 -22.58 -10.95
CA SER A 348 -52.54 -21.51 -10.56
C SER A 348 -51.27 -21.96 -9.84
N ASN A 349 -51.04 -23.27 -9.68
CA ASN A 349 -49.88 -23.87 -9.03
C ASN A 349 -48.89 -24.45 -10.06
N ALA A 350 -48.68 -23.77 -11.18
CA ALA A 350 -47.89 -24.30 -12.28
C ALA A 350 -46.39 -24.32 -11.96
N SER A 351 -45.72 -25.42 -12.35
CA SER A 351 -44.27 -25.59 -12.21
C SER A 351 -43.55 -24.77 -13.28
N SER A 352 -42.72 -23.82 -12.85
CA SER A 352 -41.83 -23.08 -13.73
C SER A 352 -40.92 -24.04 -14.48
N SER A 353 -40.71 -23.79 -15.77
CA SER A 353 -39.88 -24.64 -16.61
C SER A 353 -38.87 -23.80 -17.38
N VAL A 354 -37.73 -24.39 -17.69
CA VAL A 354 -36.72 -23.77 -18.55
C VAL A 354 -36.49 -24.70 -19.73
N LEU A 355 -36.62 -24.16 -20.94
CA LEU A 355 -36.47 -24.90 -22.18
C LEU A 355 -35.07 -24.68 -22.74
N ARG A 356 -34.41 -25.74 -23.16
CA ARG A 356 -33.14 -25.71 -23.89
C ARG A 356 -33.36 -26.16 -25.31
N ILE A 357 -33.08 -25.30 -26.28
CA ILE A 357 -33.22 -25.55 -27.71
C ILE A 357 -31.83 -25.79 -28.30
N ALA A 358 -31.55 -27.04 -28.65
CA ALA A 358 -30.35 -27.44 -29.38
C ALA A 358 -30.66 -27.51 -30.88
N LYS A 359 -30.64 -26.36 -31.57
CA LYS A 359 -30.99 -26.25 -33.00
C LYS A 359 -30.24 -27.24 -33.88
N ASP A 360 -28.93 -27.37 -33.69
CA ASP A 360 -28.07 -28.22 -34.52
C ASP A 360 -28.37 -29.72 -34.33
N LYS A 361 -28.97 -30.08 -33.20
CA LYS A 361 -29.43 -31.45 -32.91
C LYS A 361 -30.92 -31.65 -33.14
N GLN A 362 -31.67 -30.58 -33.42
CA GLN A 362 -33.12 -30.60 -33.53
C GLN A 362 -33.79 -31.21 -32.28
N ILE A 363 -33.28 -30.86 -31.08
CA ILE A 363 -33.78 -31.38 -29.79
C ILE A 363 -34.14 -30.21 -28.87
N VAL A 364 -35.24 -30.37 -28.12
CA VAL A 364 -35.61 -29.51 -27.00
C VAL A 364 -35.54 -30.30 -25.71
N SER A 365 -34.76 -29.83 -24.73
CA SER A 365 -34.71 -30.39 -23.39
C SER A 365 -35.50 -29.52 -22.41
N VAL A 366 -36.20 -30.14 -21.47
CA VAL A 366 -37.02 -29.44 -20.47
C VAL A 366 -36.45 -29.62 -19.07
N LEU A 367 -36.22 -28.51 -18.38
CA LEU A 367 -35.91 -28.46 -16.96
C LEU A 367 -37.17 -28.06 -16.18
N GLY A 368 -37.68 -28.95 -15.33
CA GLY A 368 -38.85 -28.71 -14.50
C GLY A 368 -38.74 -29.31 -13.10
N SER A 369 -39.84 -29.29 -12.34
CA SER A 369 -39.90 -29.77 -10.96
C SER A 369 -39.49 -31.23 -10.79
N GLU A 370 -39.71 -32.05 -11.82
CA GLU A 370 -39.27 -33.45 -11.90
C GLU A 370 -37.74 -33.63 -11.92
N ASN A 371 -36.99 -32.62 -12.38
CA ASN A 371 -35.52 -32.61 -12.32
C ASN A 371 -35.00 -32.12 -10.95
N GLY A 372 -35.87 -31.58 -10.10
CA GLY A 372 -35.49 -30.91 -8.85
C GLY A 372 -35.42 -29.39 -8.95
N TYR A 373 -35.88 -28.79 -10.05
CA TYR A 373 -36.00 -27.34 -10.19
C TYR A 373 -37.22 -26.82 -9.41
N THR A 374 -36.97 -26.09 -8.32
CA THR A 374 -38.01 -25.69 -7.35
C THR A 374 -38.33 -24.19 -7.35
N ILE A 375 -37.59 -23.39 -8.11
CA ILE A 375 -37.76 -21.93 -8.14
C ILE A 375 -38.45 -21.49 -9.43
N THR A 376 -39.01 -20.29 -9.42
CA THR A 376 -39.48 -19.59 -10.64
C THR A 376 -38.43 -18.59 -11.04
N GLY A 377 -37.58 -18.95 -12.01
CA GLY A 377 -36.49 -18.12 -12.45
C GLY A 377 -36.77 -17.39 -13.76
N ASP A 378 -36.53 -16.08 -13.77
CA ASP A 378 -36.91 -15.19 -14.88
C ASP A 378 -35.71 -14.60 -15.63
N LYS A 379 -34.50 -14.84 -15.14
CA LYS A 379 -33.24 -14.37 -15.74
C LYS A 379 -32.23 -15.50 -15.78
N LEU A 380 -31.46 -15.53 -16.87
CA LEU A 380 -30.49 -16.57 -17.17
C LEU A 380 -29.12 -15.95 -17.41
N GLU A 381 -28.08 -16.51 -16.80
CA GLU A 381 -26.69 -16.13 -17.10
C GLU A 381 -25.77 -17.34 -16.99
N GLU A 382 -24.69 -17.39 -17.76
CA GLU A 382 -23.72 -18.48 -17.69
C GLU A 382 -22.42 -17.96 -17.11
N ASP A 383 -21.87 -18.60 -16.07
CA ASP A 383 -20.63 -18.15 -15.43
C ASP A 383 -19.37 -18.46 -16.26
N ALA A 384 -18.18 -18.10 -15.76
CA ALA A 384 -16.92 -18.37 -16.46
C ALA A 384 -16.58 -19.86 -16.54
N GLN A 385 -17.10 -20.69 -15.62
CA GLN A 385 -16.89 -22.14 -15.59
C GLN A 385 -17.89 -22.90 -16.47
N GLY A 386 -18.88 -22.20 -17.04
CA GLY A 386 -19.92 -22.76 -17.89
C GLY A 386 -21.12 -23.31 -17.11
N ASN A 387 -21.30 -22.96 -15.84
CA ASN A 387 -22.51 -23.28 -15.10
C ASN A 387 -23.61 -22.28 -15.47
N LEU A 388 -24.83 -22.77 -15.65
CA LEU A 388 -25.98 -21.95 -15.99
C LEU A 388 -26.72 -21.55 -14.71
N TRP A 389 -26.87 -20.25 -14.52
CA TRP A 389 -27.56 -19.62 -13.41
C TRP A 389 -28.96 -19.23 -13.83
N ILE A 390 -29.92 -19.61 -12.99
CA ILE A 390 -31.33 -19.34 -13.16
C ILE A 390 -31.77 -18.56 -11.91
N PHE A 391 -32.06 -17.27 -12.07
CA PHE A 391 -32.34 -16.38 -10.95
C PHE A 391 -33.84 -16.26 -10.69
N GLY A 392 -34.27 -16.63 -9.49
CA GLY A 392 -35.63 -16.44 -8.98
C GLY A 392 -35.78 -15.14 -8.21
N SER A 393 -36.82 -15.04 -7.36
CA SER A 393 -37.10 -13.84 -6.56
C SER A 393 -36.08 -13.57 -5.46
N THR A 394 -35.65 -14.62 -4.75
CA THR A 394 -34.75 -14.55 -3.58
C THR A 394 -33.66 -15.62 -3.60
N GLU A 395 -33.67 -16.51 -4.60
CA GLU A 395 -32.80 -17.66 -4.71
C GLU A 395 -32.28 -17.79 -6.15
N ALA A 396 -31.12 -18.41 -6.33
CA ALA A 396 -30.58 -18.79 -7.63
C ALA A 396 -30.38 -20.30 -7.72
N PHE A 397 -30.88 -20.91 -8.79
CA PHE A 397 -30.69 -22.30 -9.14
C PHE A 397 -29.58 -22.41 -10.17
N ILE A 398 -28.56 -23.21 -9.88
CA ILE A 398 -27.34 -23.29 -10.67
C ILE A 398 -27.22 -24.72 -11.21
N LEU A 399 -27.17 -24.86 -12.53
CA LEU A 399 -26.85 -26.11 -13.23
C LEU A 399 -25.38 -26.15 -13.56
N ASN A 400 -24.73 -27.28 -13.30
CA ASN A 400 -23.31 -27.44 -13.61
C ASN A 400 -23.05 -27.42 -15.14
N LYS A 401 -21.78 -27.32 -15.54
CA LYS A 401 -21.34 -27.37 -16.94
C LYS A 401 -21.93 -28.50 -17.77
N ASN A 402 -22.07 -29.69 -17.19
CA ASN A 402 -22.59 -30.88 -17.87
C ASN A 402 -24.13 -30.96 -17.89
N ARG A 403 -24.81 -30.08 -17.16
CA ARG A 403 -26.28 -30.01 -17.02
C ARG A 403 -26.89 -31.28 -16.42
N ASP A 404 -26.14 -32.02 -15.60
CA ASP A 404 -26.56 -33.27 -14.94
C ASP A 404 -26.65 -33.14 -13.40
N ALA A 405 -26.18 -32.03 -12.84
CA ALA A 405 -26.25 -31.73 -11.42
C ALA A 405 -26.63 -30.26 -11.17
N SER A 406 -27.30 -30.01 -10.04
CA SER A 406 -27.76 -28.69 -9.63
C SER A 406 -27.45 -28.36 -8.17
N LYS A 407 -27.36 -27.07 -7.85
CA LYS A 407 -27.42 -26.54 -6.49
C LYS A 407 -28.28 -25.28 -6.44
N THR A 408 -28.83 -24.95 -5.27
CA THR A 408 -29.63 -23.74 -5.05
C THR A 408 -28.99 -22.91 -3.96
N ILE A 409 -28.86 -21.61 -4.19
CA ILE A 409 -28.32 -20.67 -3.21
C ILE A 409 -29.37 -19.60 -2.86
N ALA A 410 -29.47 -19.27 -1.57
CA ALA A 410 -30.27 -18.14 -1.12
C ALA A 410 -29.43 -16.86 -1.28
N LEU A 411 -30.02 -15.84 -1.90
CA LEU A 411 -29.35 -14.58 -2.16
C LEU A 411 -29.56 -13.57 -1.04
N ASN A 412 -30.55 -13.75 -0.15
CA ASN A 412 -30.94 -12.77 0.88
C ASN A 412 -31.15 -11.32 0.37
N ALA A 413 -31.56 -11.20 -0.89
CA ALA A 413 -31.96 -9.96 -1.54
C ALA A 413 -33.17 -10.21 -2.43
N THR A 414 -33.91 -9.15 -2.68
CA THR A 414 -35.11 -9.20 -3.52
C THR A 414 -34.75 -8.82 -4.95
N LEU A 415 -34.81 -9.80 -5.85
CA LEU A 415 -34.61 -9.60 -7.30
C LEU A 415 -35.90 -9.17 -8.00
N GLN A 416 -37.06 -9.61 -7.51
CA GLN A 416 -38.35 -9.37 -8.17
C GLN A 416 -39.16 -8.25 -7.51
N GLY A 417 -39.52 -7.25 -8.33
CA GLY A 417 -40.62 -6.31 -8.08
C GLY A 417 -41.66 -6.41 -9.19
N SER A 418 -42.84 -5.77 -9.02
CA SER A 418 -44.06 -6.02 -9.82
C SER A 418 -43.94 -5.96 -11.36
N LEU A 419 -42.85 -5.40 -11.92
CA LEU A 419 -42.55 -5.34 -13.36
C LEU A 419 -41.03 -5.26 -13.68
N ARG A 420 -40.15 -5.50 -12.70
CA ARG A 420 -38.75 -5.02 -12.75
C ARG A 420 -37.82 -6.16 -12.36
N ILE A 421 -37.10 -6.71 -13.35
CA ILE A 421 -36.15 -7.79 -13.11
C ILE A 421 -34.76 -7.31 -13.55
N PRO A 422 -33.84 -7.14 -12.59
CA PRO A 422 -32.47 -6.75 -12.86
C PRO A 422 -31.76 -7.75 -13.78
N THR A 423 -30.95 -7.25 -14.73
CA THR A 423 -30.15 -8.14 -15.59
C THR A 423 -28.84 -8.48 -14.87
N PRO A 424 -28.55 -9.77 -14.60
CA PRO A 424 -27.23 -10.16 -14.11
C PRO A 424 -26.15 -9.89 -15.17
N LEU A 425 -24.92 -9.68 -14.74
CA LEU A 425 -23.77 -9.45 -15.61
C LEU A 425 -22.66 -10.43 -15.26
N LYS A 426 -22.24 -11.25 -16.23
CA LYS A 426 -20.94 -11.92 -16.18
C LYS A 426 -19.86 -10.95 -16.62
N ARG A 427 -18.92 -10.68 -15.71
CA ARG A 427 -17.77 -9.81 -15.97
C ARG A 427 -16.61 -10.56 -16.60
N LYS A 428 -15.67 -9.79 -17.17
CA LYS A 428 -14.40 -10.31 -17.72
C LYS A 428 -13.52 -11.01 -16.67
N ASP A 429 -13.59 -10.57 -15.41
CA ASP A 429 -12.89 -11.19 -14.27
C ASP A 429 -13.50 -12.54 -13.83
N GLY A 430 -14.61 -12.96 -14.45
CA GLY A 430 -15.32 -14.19 -14.14
C GLY A 430 -16.32 -14.10 -12.98
N SER A 431 -16.46 -12.94 -12.35
CA SER A 431 -17.52 -12.69 -11.35
C SER A 431 -18.89 -12.48 -12.00
N ILE A 432 -19.94 -12.83 -11.27
CA ILE A 432 -21.33 -12.55 -11.61
C ILE A 432 -21.84 -11.45 -10.70
N TRP A 433 -22.33 -10.40 -11.32
CA TRP A 433 -22.95 -9.26 -10.68
C TRP A 433 -24.46 -9.38 -10.82
N ILE A 434 -25.15 -9.36 -9.69
CA ILE A 434 -26.58 -9.55 -9.57
C ILE A 434 -27.16 -8.26 -9.04
N ALA A 435 -27.92 -7.56 -9.88
CA ALA A 435 -28.60 -6.36 -9.46
C ALA A 435 -29.82 -6.74 -8.59
N THR A 436 -30.14 -5.93 -7.59
CA THR A 436 -31.23 -6.19 -6.64
C THR A 436 -32.05 -4.92 -6.41
N ASN A 437 -33.26 -5.06 -5.87
CA ASN A 437 -34.14 -3.91 -5.62
C ASN A 437 -33.92 -3.25 -4.25
N ASP A 438 -33.38 -3.99 -3.28
CA ASP A 438 -33.32 -3.60 -1.87
C ASP A 438 -31.89 -3.62 -1.28
N LYS A 439 -30.95 -4.30 -1.94
CA LYS A 439 -29.60 -4.55 -1.43
C LYS A 439 -28.48 -4.05 -2.36
N GLY A 440 -28.79 -3.27 -3.40
CA GLY A 440 -27.80 -2.78 -4.34
C GLY A 440 -27.34 -3.88 -5.29
N VAL A 441 -26.04 -4.15 -5.33
CA VAL A 441 -25.44 -5.20 -6.15
C VAL A 441 -24.95 -6.33 -5.27
N VAL A 442 -25.41 -7.55 -5.55
CA VAL A 442 -24.87 -8.79 -4.98
C VAL A 442 -23.85 -9.37 -5.95
N ILE A 443 -22.69 -9.77 -5.47
CA ILE A 443 -21.57 -10.23 -6.29
C ILE A 443 -21.20 -11.65 -5.87
N ALA A 444 -21.06 -12.52 -6.86
CA ALA A 444 -20.57 -13.89 -6.69
C ALA A 444 -19.34 -14.10 -7.59
N ASN A 445 -18.21 -14.47 -7.00
CA ASN A 445 -17.01 -14.95 -7.70
C ASN A 445 -16.75 -16.44 -7.41
N GLU A 446 -15.71 -17.02 -8.03
CA GLU A 446 -15.38 -18.44 -7.85
C GLU A 446 -15.13 -18.82 -6.37
N PHE A 447 -14.54 -17.93 -5.57
CA PHE A 447 -14.24 -18.19 -4.15
C PHE A 447 -15.51 -18.12 -3.29
N THR A 448 -16.32 -17.06 -3.46
CA THR A 448 -17.59 -16.87 -2.74
C THR A 448 -18.52 -18.09 -2.84
N LEU A 449 -18.52 -18.77 -3.99
CA LEU A 449 -19.41 -19.89 -4.28
C LEU A 449 -18.94 -21.23 -3.77
N LYS A 450 -17.67 -21.31 -3.37
CA LYS A 450 -17.06 -22.52 -2.81
C LYS A 450 -16.96 -22.47 -1.30
N THR A 451 -17.12 -21.28 -0.71
CA THR A 451 -17.11 -21.04 0.73
C THR A 451 -18.52 -21.10 1.31
N GLU A 452 -18.67 -21.83 2.40
CA GLU A 452 -19.89 -21.97 3.17
C GLU A 452 -19.62 -21.81 4.67
N TYR A 453 -20.54 -21.16 5.38
CA TYR A 453 -20.47 -20.98 6.84
C TYR A 453 -21.55 -21.80 7.56
N PHE A 454 -21.15 -22.44 8.65
CA PHE A 454 -22.00 -23.21 9.54
C PHE A 454 -22.03 -22.60 10.95
N ASP A 455 -23.20 -22.68 11.57
CA ASP A 455 -23.49 -22.26 12.93
C ASP A 455 -24.37 -23.29 13.66
N ASP A 456 -24.75 -22.96 14.89
CA ASP A 456 -25.60 -23.72 15.79
C ASP A 456 -26.99 -24.00 15.20
N THR A 457 -27.53 -23.08 14.38
CA THR A 457 -28.79 -23.31 13.66
C THR A 457 -28.68 -24.47 12.65
N ARG A 458 -27.46 -24.79 12.20
CA ARG A 458 -27.16 -25.87 11.26
C ARG A 458 -26.59 -27.13 11.93
N GLY A 459 -26.81 -27.27 13.24
CA GLY A 459 -26.55 -28.51 13.98
C GLY A 459 -25.24 -28.53 14.77
N LEU A 460 -24.44 -27.48 14.71
CA LEU A 460 -23.31 -27.31 15.63
C LEU A 460 -23.82 -27.15 17.08
N VAL A 461 -23.02 -27.60 18.05
CA VAL A 461 -23.32 -27.41 19.48
C VAL A 461 -22.87 -26.03 19.96
N ASN A 462 -21.83 -25.47 19.31
CA ASN A 462 -21.34 -24.11 19.51
C ASN A 462 -20.59 -23.63 18.26
N ASN A 463 -20.54 -22.31 18.08
CA ASN A 463 -19.97 -21.65 16.91
C ASN A 463 -18.45 -21.43 17.00
N GLU A 464 -17.84 -21.56 18.17
CA GLU A 464 -16.40 -21.52 18.41
C GLU A 464 -15.78 -22.90 18.20
N ILE A 465 -15.17 -23.13 17.02
CA ILE A 465 -14.51 -24.40 16.68
C ILE A 465 -13.00 -24.22 16.85
N TRP A 466 -12.44 -24.79 17.91
CA TRP A 466 -11.02 -24.68 18.24
C TRP A 466 -10.19 -25.83 17.65
N GLU A 467 -10.79 -26.97 17.32
CA GLU A 467 -10.07 -28.15 16.83
C GLU A 467 -10.88 -28.90 15.78
N ILE A 468 -10.20 -29.44 14.75
CA ILE A 468 -10.80 -30.34 13.77
C ILE A 468 -9.91 -31.57 13.59
N GLU A 469 -10.35 -32.75 14.04
CA GLU A 469 -9.67 -34.02 13.82
C GLU A 469 -10.43 -34.90 12.81
N GLU A 470 -9.76 -35.37 11.75
CA GLU A 470 -10.33 -36.35 10.81
C GLU A 470 -9.81 -37.74 11.20
N ASP A 471 -10.71 -38.61 11.64
CA ASP A 471 -10.32 -39.94 12.10
C ASP A 471 -10.10 -40.94 10.95
N SER A 472 -9.57 -42.12 11.29
CA SER A 472 -9.32 -43.21 10.36
C SER A 472 -10.59 -43.75 9.68
N ARG A 473 -11.77 -43.47 10.23
CA ARG A 473 -13.09 -43.86 9.69
C ARG A 473 -13.69 -42.81 8.77
N GLY A 474 -13.06 -41.64 8.65
CA GLY A 474 -13.55 -40.51 7.86
C GLY A 474 -14.64 -39.70 8.55
N GLU A 475 -14.73 -39.76 9.88
CA GLU A 475 -15.55 -38.86 10.69
C GLU A 475 -14.72 -37.67 11.16
N LEU A 476 -15.33 -36.48 11.12
CA LEU A 476 -14.71 -35.25 11.58
C LEU A 476 -15.16 -34.95 13.01
N TRP A 477 -14.21 -34.82 13.90
CA TRP A 477 -14.40 -34.47 15.30
C TRP A 477 -14.07 -32.98 15.46
N LEU A 478 -15.10 -32.17 15.68
CA LEU A 478 -15.00 -30.73 15.88
C LEU A 478 -15.03 -30.44 17.38
N GLY A 479 -13.90 -29.99 17.93
CA GLY A 479 -13.83 -29.51 19.31
C GLY A 479 -14.39 -28.10 19.40
N THR A 480 -15.39 -27.89 20.24
CA THR A 480 -16.07 -26.59 20.39
C THR A 480 -16.09 -26.10 21.83
N ALA A 481 -16.36 -24.81 22.02
CA ALA A 481 -16.52 -24.21 23.35
C ALA A 481 -17.70 -24.79 24.18
N ALA A 482 -18.61 -25.58 23.58
CA ALA A 482 -19.72 -26.23 24.27
C ALA A 482 -19.75 -27.77 24.24
N GLY A 483 -18.72 -28.42 23.68
CA GLY A 483 -18.75 -29.86 23.46
C GLY A 483 -18.05 -30.29 22.18
N ILE A 484 -18.36 -31.49 21.71
CA ILE A 484 -17.81 -32.06 20.47
C ILE A 484 -18.93 -32.26 19.45
N ASN A 485 -18.72 -31.81 18.21
CA ASN A 485 -19.53 -32.25 17.08
C ASN A 485 -18.82 -33.35 16.31
N ILE A 486 -19.57 -34.38 15.90
CA ILE A 486 -19.03 -35.46 15.05
C ILE A 486 -19.78 -35.43 13.73
N VAL A 487 -19.08 -35.07 12.66
CA VAL A 487 -19.64 -34.95 11.32
C VAL A 487 -19.24 -36.16 10.48
N ASN A 488 -20.22 -36.82 9.88
CA ASN A 488 -19.99 -37.89 8.92
C ASN A 488 -20.45 -37.41 7.54
N LEU A 489 -19.48 -37.10 6.67
CA LEU A 489 -19.75 -36.55 5.33
C LEU A 489 -20.45 -37.56 4.40
N ASN A 490 -20.15 -38.86 4.55
CA ASN A 490 -20.75 -39.93 3.73
C ASN A 490 -22.23 -40.13 4.08
N LYS A 491 -22.56 -40.11 5.38
CA LYS A 491 -23.94 -40.23 5.87
C LYS A 491 -24.68 -38.90 5.86
N LYS A 492 -23.98 -37.77 5.66
CA LYS A 492 -24.52 -36.40 5.72
C LYS A 492 -25.22 -36.12 7.05
N THR A 493 -24.53 -36.47 8.14
CA THR A 493 -25.07 -36.35 9.50
C THR A 493 -24.10 -35.69 10.44
N ILE A 494 -24.62 -34.93 11.39
CA ILE A 494 -23.89 -34.38 12.52
C ILE A 494 -24.47 -34.92 13.83
N LYS A 495 -23.58 -35.35 14.73
CA LYS A 495 -23.89 -35.71 16.11
C LYS A 495 -23.28 -34.66 17.04
N ALA A 496 -23.86 -34.52 18.22
CA ALA A 496 -23.37 -33.61 19.25
C ALA A 496 -23.15 -34.37 20.56
N LEU A 497 -22.02 -34.08 21.20
CA LEU A 497 -21.65 -34.52 22.54
C LEU A 497 -21.51 -33.28 23.41
N GLY A 498 -22.44 -33.10 24.33
CA GLY A 498 -22.38 -31.99 25.30
C GLY A 498 -21.48 -32.32 26.51
N PHE A 499 -21.22 -31.31 27.33
CA PHE A 499 -20.40 -31.45 28.54
C PHE A 499 -20.94 -32.47 29.55
N ASP A 500 -22.26 -32.59 29.69
CA ASP A 500 -22.88 -33.56 30.60
C ASP A 500 -22.51 -35.01 30.24
N GLN A 501 -22.38 -35.29 28.94
CA GLN A 501 -22.03 -36.62 28.43
C GLN A 501 -20.51 -36.87 28.48
N LEU A 502 -19.71 -35.81 28.40
CA LEU A 502 -18.26 -35.86 28.51
C LEU A 502 -17.78 -35.80 29.96
N HIS A 503 -18.67 -35.51 30.91
CA HIS A 503 -18.37 -35.35 32.33
C HIS A 503 -17.22 -34.35 32.58
N CYS A 504 -17.24 -33.21 31.91
CA CYS A 504 -16.26 -32.13 32.05
C CYS A 504 -16.93 -30.75 32.21
N ASN A 505 -16.23 -29.74 32.74
CA ASN A 505 -16.83 -28.39 32.90
C ASN A 505 -16.96 -27.66 31.56
N THR A 506 -17.67 -26.54 31.56
CA THR A 506 -17.85 -25.72 30.35
C THR A 506 -16.51 -25.14 29.85
N ASN A 507 -16.43 -24.93 28.54
CA ASN A 507 -15.29 -24.29 27.86
C ASN A 507 -13.94 -25.01 28.03
N THR A 508 -13.95 -26.34 28.15
CA THR A 508 -12.78 -27.14 28.49
C THR A 508 -12.08 -27.79 27.29
N ILE A 509 -12.75 -28.08 26.17
CA ILE A 509 -12.16 -28.91 25.11
C ILE A 509 -11.08 -28.13 24.38
N SER A 510 -9.83 -28.59 24.51
CA SER A 510 -8.67 -27.90 23.94
C SER A 510 -8.17 -28.56 22.64
N TYR A 511 -8.10 -29.89 22.58
CA TYR A 511 -7.83 -30.64 21.34
C TYR A 511 -8.31 -32.09 21.45
N ILE A 512 -8.43 -32.77 20.31
CA ILE A 512 -8.89 -34.15 20.17
C ILE A 512 -7.87 -34.90 19.30
N LYS A 513 -7.41 -36.07 19.75
CA LYS A 513 -6.46 -36.88 18.98
C LYS A 513 -6.90 -38.33 18.89
N GLU A 514 -6.95 -38.87 17.68
CA GLU A 514 -7.07 -40.31 17.48
C GLU A 514 -5.73 -40.98 17.80
N ILE A 515 -5.72 -41.87 18.79
CA ILE A 515 -4.53 -42.68 19.15
C ILE A 515 -4.53 -43.97 18.32
N THR A 516 -5.64 -44.69 18.37
CA THR A 516 -5.91 -45.87 17.53
C THR A 516 -7.35 -45.76 17.00
N PRO A 517 -7.76 -46.58 16.01
CA PRO A 517 -9.12 -46.54 15.43
C PRO A 517 -10.31 -46.71 16.40
N ASN A 518 -10.06 -46.93 17.69
CA ASN A 518 -11.07 -47.01 18.75
C ASN A 518 -10.74 -46.18 19.99
N ILE A 519 -9.52 -45.63 20.13
CA ILE A 519 -9.09 -44.91 21.32
C ILE A 519 -8.82 -43.46 20.93
N TYR A 520 -9.57 -42.55 21.53
CA TYR A 520 -9.43 -41.11 21.32
C TYR A 520 -9.01 -40.43 22.62
N PHE A 521 -8.04 -39.53 22.52
CA PHE A 521 -7.64 -38.62 23.59
C PHE A 521 -8.41 -37.32 23.45
N ILE A 522 -9.07 -36.88 24.53
CA ILE A 522 -9.84 -35.65 24.58
C ILE A 522 -9.24 -34.80 25.70
N ASN A 523 -8.62 -33.68 25.35
CA ASN A 523 -8.05 -32.79 26.34
C ASN A 523 -9.10 -31.81 26.87
N THR A 524 -9.20 -31.68 28.19
CA THR A 524 -10.14 -30.78 28.87
C THR A 524 -9.39 -29.80 29.77
N ARG A 525 -9.85 -28.56 29.98
CA ARG A 525 -9.16 -27.60 30.88
C ARG A 525 -9.05 -28.08 32.34
N ASP A 526 -9.86 -29.06 32.76
CA ASP A 526 -9.82 -29.67 34.11
C ASP A 526 -9.05 -31.00 34.17
N GLY A 527 -8.46 -31.44 33.04
CA GLY A 527 -7.75 -32.72 32.94
C GLY A 527 -7.76 -33.30 31.52
N PHE A 528 -7.99 -34.60 31.40
CA PHE A 528 -8.19 -35.22 30.09
C PHE A 528 -9.08 -36.45 30.21
N SER A 529 -9.63 -36.87 29.08
CA SER A 529 -10.45 -38.07 28.99
C SER A 529 -9.95 -38.96 27.87
N ILE A 530 -10.02 -40.27 28.10
CA ILE A 530 -9.74 -41.28 27.09
C ILE A 530 -11.07 -41.94 26.74
N LEU A 531 -11.45 -41.85 25.47
CA LEU A 531 -12.64 -42.49 24.93
C LEU A 531 -12.24 -43.80 24.26
N ASP A 532 -12.66 -44.92 24.84
CA ASP A 532 -12.67 -46.23 24.20
C ASP A 532 -14.03 -46.46 23.53
N ARG A 533 -14.08 -46.18 22.22
CA ARG A 533 -15.28 -46.32 21.41
C ARG A 533 -15.72 -47.79 21.26
N LYS A 534 -14.79 -48.75 21.28
CA LYS A 534 -15.12 -50.18 21.13
C LYS A 534 -15.85 -50.71 22.36
N ASN A 535 -15.40 -50.32 23.54
CA ASN A 535 -16.00 -50.71 24.81
C ASN A 535 -17.09 -49.73 25.29
N SER A 536 -17.36 -48.66 24.53
CA SER A 536 -18.30 -47.59 24.88
C SER A 536 -18.01 -46.99 26.27
N LYS A 537 -16.73 -46.75 26.56
CA LYS A 537 -16.29 -46.21 27.85
C LYS A 537 -15.53 -44.91 27.67
N LEU A 538 -15.86 -43.94 28.50
CA LEU A 538 -15.11 -42.70 28.66
C LEU A 538 -14.43 -42.73 30.04
N THR A 539 -13.11 -42.71 30.08
CA THR A 539 -12.35 -42.63 31.33
C THR A 539 -11.80 -41.23 31.49
N SER A 540 -12.27 -40.50 32.49
CA SER A 540 -11.85 -39.12 32.79
C SER A 540 -10.86 -39.10 33.95
N TYR A 541 -9.85 -38.24 33.82
CA TYR A 541 -8.77 -38.05 34.77
C TYR A 541 -8.84 -36.59 35.26
N ALA A 542 -9.33 -36.38 36.48
CA ALA A 542 -9.45 -35.04 37.08
C ALA A 542 -8.16 -34.65 37.84
N ASN A 543 -7.83 -33.36 37.81
CA ASN A 543 -6.55 -32.86 38.33
C ASN A 543 -6.68 -31.92 39.54
N SER A 544 -5.78 -32.06 40.52
CA SER A 544 -5.57 -31.12 41.63
C SER A 544 -4.41 -30.15 41.40
N ALA A 545 -3.57 -30.41 40.40
CA ALA A 545 -2.50 -29.55 39.94
C ALA A 545 -2.83 -29.02 38.53
N ALA A 546 -2.33 -27.86 38.12
CA ALA A 546 -2.52 -27.33 36.77
C ALA A 546 -1.66 -28.10 35.73
N VAL A 547 -1.76 -29.43 35.72
CA VAL A 547 -1.07 -30.31 34.77
C VAL A 547 -2.04 -30.60 33.63
N PHE A 548 -1.64 -30.22 32.42
CA PHE A 548 -2.29 -30.44 31.13
C PHE A 548 -3.14 -29.29 30.58
N GLY A 549 -2.93 -28.84 29.34
CA GLY A 549 -1.93 -29.26 28.35
C GLY A 549 -2.11 -28.51 27.04
N ALA A 550 -1.02 -28.02 26.48
CA ALA A 550 -1.00 -27.28 25.24
C ALA A 550 -1.02 -28.25 24.03
N GLY A 551 -0.36 -29.43 24.10
CA GLY A 551 -0.34 -30.42 23.00
C GLY A 551 0.00 -31.87 23.42
N ILE A 552 -0.17 -32.84 22.50
CA ILE A 552 0.16 -34.28 22.67
C ILE A 552 1.01 -34.83 21.53
N ALA A 553 1.95 -35.71 21.85
CA ALA A 553 2.71 -36.51 20.89
C ALA A 553 2.64 -38.00 21.24
N ILE A 554 2.26 -38.82 20.27
CA ILE A 554 2.13 -40.27 20.44
C ILE A 554 3.52 -40.92 20.28
N ILE A 555 4.00 -41.57 21.35
CA ILE A 555 5.28 -42.30 21.32
C ILE A 555 5.04 -43.74 20.82
N ASN A 556 4.00 -44.39 21.37
CA ASN A 556 3.51 -45.70 20.97
C ASN A 556 2.04 -45.87 21.40
N ASP A 557 1.43 -47.02 21.09
CA ASP A 557 0.00 -47.33 21.33
C ASP A 557 -0.47 -47.12 22.78
N PHE A 558 0.45 -47.10 23.74
CA PHE A 558 0.15 -46.99 25.17
C PHE A 558 0.87 -45.85 25.87
N THR A 559 1.77 -45.12 25.21
CA THR A 559 2.61 -44.09 25.82
C THR A 559 2.58 -42.80 25.02
N PHE A 560 2.33 -41.69 25.71
CA PHE A 560 2.12 -40.37 25.12
C PHE A 560 2.97 -39.33 25.84
N ALA A 561 3.64 -38.49 25.09
CA ALA A 561 4.19 -37.25 25.61
C ALA A 561 3.08 -36.20 25.60
N ILE A 562 2.87 -35.54 26.74
CA ILE A 562 1.87 -34.49 26.86
C ILE A 562 2.58 -33.24 27.35
N TYR A 563 2.41 -32.16 26.60
CA TYR A 563 3.09 -30.90 26.82
C TYR A 563 2.18 -29.90 27.54
N THR A 564 2.68 -29.21 28.56
CA THR A 564 1.85 -28.36 29.42
C THR A 564 2.56 -27.06 29.79
N ASN A 565 1.79 -26.09 30.29
CA ASN A 565 2.32 -24.83 30.82
C ASN A 565 3.29 -25.02 32.01
N THR A 566 3.35 -26.22 32.59
CA THR A 566 4.23 -26.57 33.71
C THR A 566 5.37 -27.52 33.33
N GLY A 567 5.48 -27.91 32.05
CA GLY A 567 6.57 -28.71 31.50
C GLY A 567 6.11 -29.89 30.62
N LEU A 568 7.06 -30.77 30.29
CA LEU A 568 6.81 -31.99 29.51
C LEU A 568 6.52 -33.18 30.44
N TYR A 569 5.45 -33.92 30.12
CA TYR A 569 5.06 -35.13 30.82
C TYR A 569 5.02 -36.31 29.86
N VAL A 570 5.23 -37.51 30.39
CA VAL A 570 5.04 -38.78 29.67
C VAL A 570 4.06 -39.63 30.45
N TYR A 571 2.97 -40.01 29.80
CA TYR A 571 1.92 -40.84 30.35
C TYR A 571 1.90 -42.21 29.70
N ASN A 572 1.75 -43.27 30.49
CA ASN A 572 1.49 -44.61 29.99
C ASN A 572 0.12 -45.12 30.46
N ILE A 573 -0.76 -45.47 29.52
CA ILE A 573 -2.14 -45.89 29.76
C ILE A 573 -2.22 -47.25 30.45
N GLU A 574 -1.38 -48.22 30.08
CA GLU A 574 -1.47 -49.60 30.59
C GLU A 574 -1.20 -49.67 32.10
N ASN A 575 -0.18 -48.94 32.56
CA ASN A 575 0.23 -48.96 33.97
C ASN A 575 -0.20 -47.71 34.74
N ASN A 576 -0.93 -46.79 34.08
CA ASN A 576 -1.37 -45.52 34.63
C ASN A 576 -0.24 -44.70 35.30
N SER A 577 0.95 -44.65 34.68
CA SER A 577 2.11 -43.94 35.23
C SER A 577 2.39 -42.61 34.54
N PHE A 578 2.69 -41.57 35.34
CA PHE A 578 3.11 -40.25 34.87
C PHE A 578 4.56 -39.95 35.25
N LYS A 579 5.31 -39.42 34.29
CA LYS A 579 6.66 -38.90 34.50
C LYS A 579 6.74 -37.44 34.05
N LYS A 580 7.36 -36.57 34.84
CA LYS A 580 7.61 -35.16 34.49
C LYS A 580 9.09 -34.93 34.21
N VAL A 581 9.40 -34.10 33.23
CA VAL A 581 10.76 -33.58 33.02
C VAL A 581 11.07 -32.49 34.05
N VAL A 582 12.20 -32.61 34.73
CA VAL A 582 12.74 -31.61 35.66
C VAL A 582 14.22 -31.34 35.38
N SER A 583 14.67 -30.10 35.56
CA SER A 583 16.08 -29.71 35.45
C SER A 583 16.59 -29.09 36.75
N LYS A 584 17.88 -29.32 37.03
CA LYS A 584 18.59 -28.74 38.17
C LYS A 584 19.11 -27.32 37.89
N SER A 585 19.27 -26.95 36.61
CA SER A 585 19.83 -25.67 36.17
C SER A 585 18.77 -24.66 35.74
N ASP A 586 17.70 -25.11 35.09
CA ASP A 586 16.58 -24.27 34.65
C ASP A 586 15.27 -24.84 35.23
N PRO A 587 14.71 -24.23 36.30
CA PRO A 587 13.42 -24.66 36.85
C PRO A 587 12.27 -24.48 35.84
N ASP A 588 12.48 -23.64 34.82
CA ASP A 588 11.56 -23.30 33.75
C ASP A 588 11.90 -24.04 32.43
N ILE A 589 12.57 -25.19 32.52
CA ILE A 589 12.90 -26.03 31.38
C ILE A 589 11.62 -26.49 30.66
N LEU A 590 11.57 -26.34 29.34
CA LEU A 590 10.44 -26.78 28.51
C LEU A 590 9.09 -26.21 28.95
N ILE A 591 9.01 -24.98 29.49
CA ILE A 591 7.71 -24.33 29.70
C ILE A 591 7.03 -24.08 28.35
N ALA A 592 5.75 -24.46 28.25
CA ALA A 592 4.96 -24.27 27.04
C ALA A 592 4.82 -22.81 26.65
N GLY A 593 5.24 -22.52 25.41
CA GLY A 593 4.84 -21.31 24.68
C GLY A 593 3.72 -21.56 23.68
N SER A 594 3.41 -22.82 23.36
CA SER A 594 2.39 -23.16 22.37
C SER A 594 1.76 -24.54 22.56
N GLY A 595 0.68 -24.78 21.81
CA GLY A 595 -0.05 -26.04 21.79
C GLY A 595 0.53 -27.17 20.93
N SER A 596 1.66 -26.96 20.28
CA SER A 596 2.20 -27.95 19.33
C SER A 596 3.34 -28.76 19.96
N ILE A 597 3.37 -30.07 19.72
CA ILE A 597 4.52 -30.93 20.05
C ILE A 597 4.67 -31.98 18.95
N LEU A 598 5.90 -32.21 18.50
CA LEU A 598 6.18 -33.14 17.41
C LEU A 598 7.14 -34.24 17.86
N PHE A 599 6.81 -35.48 17.50
CA PHE A 599 7.70 -36.62 17.66
C PHE A 599 8.42 -36.90 16.34
N TYR A 600 9.76 -36.91 16.38
CA TYR A 600 10.63 -37.10 15.21
C TYR A 600 11.59 -38.26 15.47
N ASP A 601 11.58 -39.24 14.56
CA ASP A 601 12.50 -40.38 14.52
C ASP A 601 12.65 -41.18 15.85
N LYS A 602 11.52 -41.56 16.46
CA LYS A 602 11.37 -42.46 17.64
C LYS A 602 12.12 -42.09 18.94
N GLU A 603 13.07 -41.16 18.93
CA GLU A 603 13.91 -40.81 20.08
C GLU A 603 13.99 -39.28 20.33
N ILE A 604 13.54 -38.44 19.39
CA ILE A 604 13.63 -36.98 19.48
C ILE A 604 12.23 -36.34 19.49
N LEU A 605 12.00 -35.39 20.41
CA LEU A 605 10.84 -34.52 20.42
C LEU A 605 11.26 -33.10 20.04
N TRP A 606 10.51 -32.48 19.13
CA TRP A 606 10.61 -31.06 18.84
C TRP A 606 9.47 -30.35 19.54
N ILE A 607 9.84 -29.38 20.38
CA ILE A 607 8.91 -28.69 21.26
C ILE A 607 9.07 -27.18 21.06
N PRO A 608 8.08 -26.50 20.46
CA PRO A 608 8.03 -25.04 20.41
C PRO A 608 7.79 -24.48 21.81
N THR A 609 8.69 -23.61 22.27
CA THR A 609 8.64 -23.00 23.60
C THR A 609 8.65 -21.46 23.48
N MET A 610 8.41 -20.75 24.58
CA MET A 610 8.61 -19.28 24.62
C MET A 610 10.09 -18.89 24.51
N LYS A 611 11.01 -19.83 24.74
CA LYS A 611 12.48 -19.65 24.73
C LYS A 611 13.14 -20.25 23.48
N GLY A 612 12.39 -20.39 22.38
CA GLY A 612 12.84 -20.97 21.11
C GLY A 612 12.32 -22.38 20.86
N LEU A 613 12.84 -23.03 19.82
CA LEU A 613 12.53 -24.43 19.52
C LEU A 613 13.45 -25.35 20.34
N ALA A 614 12.87 -26.18 21.20
CA ALA A 614 13.59 -27.18 21.97
C ALA A 614 13.65 -28.52 21.21
N LYS A 615 14.86 -29.08 21.14
CA LYS A 615 15.15 -30.43 20.67
C LYS A 615 15.43 -31.32 21.87
N VAL A 616 14.49 -32.19 22.21
CA VAL A 616 14.57 -33.07 23.38
C VAL A 616 14.92 -34.48 22.93
N ASN A 617 16.03 -35.02 23.43
CA ASN A 617 16.42 -36.40 23.19
C ASN A 617 16.02 -37.27 24.39
N LEU A 618 15.07 -38.19 24.17
CA LEU A 618 14.51 -39.06 25.22
C LEU A 618 15.47 -40.17 25.67
N LYS A 619 16.54 -40.44 24.91
CA LYS A 619 17.53 -41.49 25.20
C LYS A 619 18.70 -40.97 26.00
N THR A 620 19.19 -39.78 25.66
CA THR A 620 20.28 -39.11 26.38
C THR A 620 19.77 -38.24 27.52
N ASN A 621 18.45 -38.03 27.63
CA ASN A 621 17.80 -37.08 28.54
C ASN A 621 18.46 -35.69 28.48
N ALA A 622 18.59 -35.14 27.26
CA ALA A 622 19.17 -33.83 27.04
C ALA A 622 18.27 -32.96 26.17
N VAL A 623 18.30 -31.64 26.38
CA VAL A 623 17.61 -30.63 25.57
C VAL A 623 18.62 -29.66 24.95
N SER A 624 18.41 -29.30 23.69
CA SER A 624 19.12 -28.21 23.00
C SER A 624 18.11 -27.23 22.43
N TYR A 625 18.43 -25.94 22.39
CA TYR A 625 17.54 -24.90 21.88
C TYR A 625 18.04 -24.30 20.57
N LEU A 626 17.11 -23.90 19.72
CA LEU A 626 17.33 -22.96 18.62
C LEU A 626 16.64 -21.64 19.00
N ARG A 627 17.42 -20.56 19.14
CA ARG A 627 16.96 -19.23 19.55
C ARG A 627 17.30 -18.17 18.50
N GLU A 628 16.86 -16.93 18.73
CA GLU A 628 17.22 -15.77 17.90
C GLU A 628 18.73 -15.61 17.73
N GLU A 629 19.50 -15.87 18.78
CA GLU A 629 20.97 -15.84 18.73
C GLU A 629 21.57 -16.86 17.74
N GLN A 630 20.86 -17.96 17.47
CA GLN A 630 21.23 -18.98 16.48
C GLN A 630 20.53 -18.77 15.12
N GLY A 631 19.80 -17.66 14.94
CA GLY A 631 19.22 -17.24 13.67
C GLY A 631 17.72 -17.49 13.49
N LEU A 632 17.02 -17.91 14.55
CA LEU A 632 15.55 -18.00 14.54
C LEU A 632 14.93 -16.59 14.40
N SER A 633 13.80 -16.45 13.70
CA SER A 633 13.17 -15.12 13.53
C SER A 633 12.59 -14.51 14.81
N ASN A 634 12.14 -15.33 15.76
CA ASN A 634 11.70 -14.93 17.10
C ASN A 634 11.73 -16.13 18.06
N ASN A 635 12.06 -15.90 19.34
CA ASN A 635 12.11 -16.94 20.37
C ASN A 635 10.73 -17.52 20.71
N ASN A 636 9.65 -16.75 20.55
CA ASN A 636 8.31 -17.25 20.78
C ASN A 636 7.84 -18.06 19.57
N VAL A 637 7.95 -19.39 19.66
CA VAL A 637 7.55 -20.32 18.59
C VAL A 637 6.13 -20.81 18.84
N SER A 638 5.20 -20.47 17.94
CA SER A 638 3.77 -20.76 18.07
C SER A 638 3.38 -22.13 17.52
N ILE A 639 4.03 -22.61 16.46
CA ILE A 639 3.76 -23.94 15.91
C ILE A 639 4.99 -24.51 15.21
N ALA A 640 5.10 -25.84 15.25
CA ALA A 640 6.05 -26.60 14.46
C ALA A 640 5.31 -27.66 13.64
N LYS A 641 5.73 -27.86 12.39
CA LYS A 641 5.19 -28.88 11.48
C LYS A 641 6.29 -29.50 10.63
N ILE A 642 6.27 -30.82 10.50
CA ILE A 642 7.14 -31.53 9.55
C ILE A 642 6.40 -31.63 8.22
N SER A 643 7.06 -31.19 7.16
CA SER A 643 6.58 -31.36 5.79
C SER A 643 6.80 -32.79 5.29
N ASN A 644 6.07 -33.21 4.26
CA ASN A 644 6.25 -34.52 3.61
C ASN A 644 7.64 -34.70 2.99
N GLU A 645 8.34 -33.60 2.70
CA GLU A 645 9.72 -33.58 2.19
C GLU A 645 10.77 -33.70 3.31
N GLY A 646 10.35 -33.79 4.58
CA GLY A 646 11.24 -33.93 5.73
C GLY A 646 11.80 -32.61 6.28
N GLU A 647 11.39 -31.45 5.72
CA GLU A 647 11.73 -30.14 6.27
C GLU A 647 10.83 -29.79 7.47
N LEU A 648 11.41 -29.18 8.49
CA LEU A 648 10.70 -28.71 9.69
C LEU A 648 10.37 -27.22 9.54
N TRP A 649 9.08 -26.92 9.50
CA TRP A 649 8.53 -25.58 9.38
C TRP A 649 8.07 -25.07 10.75
N LEU A 650 8.49 -23.87 11.11
CA LEU A 650 8.15 -23.23 12.37
C LEU A 650 7.47 -21.91 12.11
N ALA A 651 6.35 -21.65 12.78
CA ALA A 651 5.85 -20.28 12.89
C ALA A 651 6.28 -19.69 14.24
N THR A 652 6.61 -18.42 14.20
CA THR A 652 7.02 -17.64 15.35
C THR A 652 6.22 -16.34 15.39
N ALA A 653 6.32 -15.57 16.48
CA ALA A 653 5.74 -14.23 16.56
C ALA A 653 6.37 -13.20 15.60
N ASN A 654 7.29 -13.61 14.71
CA ASN A 654 7.86 -12.73 13.68
C ASN A 654 8.17 -13.52 12.40
N GLY A 655 7.21 -14.31 11.91
CA GLY A 655 7.33 -14.99 10.63
C GLY A 655 7.61 -16.49 10.73
N ILE A 656 8.04 -17.07 9.59
CA ILE A 656 8.19 -18.51 9.38
C ILE A 656 9.67 -18.87 9.28
N ASN A 657 10.08 -20.00 9.85
CA ASN A 657 11.44 -20.54 9.73
C ASN A 657 11.38 -21.93 9.12
N ILE A 658 12.18 -22.16 8.07
CA ILE A 658 12.29 -23.44 7.40
C ILE A 658 13.64 -24.08 7.76
N LEU A 659 13.59 -25.22 8.44
CA LEU A 659 14.75 -25.99 8.86
C LEU A 659 14.87 -27.23 7.98
N ASN A 660 15.95 -27.31 7.20
CA ASN A 660 16.30 -28.52 6.49
C ASN A 660 17.31 -29.31 7.33
N LEU A 661 16.86 -30.43 7.90
CA LEU A 661 17.67 -31.25 8.81
C LEU A 661 18.75 -32.06 8.08
N GLU A 662 18.52 -32.41 6.81
CA GLU A 662 19.50 -33.15 5.99
C GLU A 662 20.65 -32.24 5.53
N GLN A 663 20.33 -31.03 5.09
CA GLN A 663 21.29 -30.02 4.62
C GLN A 663 21.89 -29.19 5.77
N ASN A 664 21.33 -29.31 6.97
CA ASN A 664 21.69 -28.55 8.17
C ASN A 664 21.64 -27.02 7.93
N THR A 665 20.51 -26.55 7.40
CA THR A 665 20.28 -25.14 7.08
C THR A 665 18.98 -24.60 7.68
N LEU A 666 18.98 -23.30 8.00
CA LEU A 666 17.84 -22.54 8.50
C LEU A 666 17.56 -21.37 7.54
N THR A 667 16.30 -21.20 7.13
CA THR A 667 15.87 -20.06 6.30
C THR A 667 14.74 -19.30 7.01
N PRO A 668 15.01 -18.13 7.60
CA PRO A 668 13.98 -17.28 8.18
C PRO A 668 13.27 -16.47 7.08
N ILE A 669 11.94 -16.38 7.17
CA ILE A 669 11.07 -15.62 6.29
C ILE A 669 10.28 -14.63 7.16
N GLN A 670 10.49 -13.33 6.91
CA GLN A 670 9.95 -12.23 7.69
C GLN A 670 9.23 -11.20 6.79
N LYS A 671 8.75 -10.10 7.39
CA LYS A 671 8.07 -9.00 6.68
C LYS A 671 8.89 -8.42 5.51
N GLU A 672 10.21 -8.36 5.64
CA GLU A 672 11.09 -7.86 4.58
C GLU A 672 11.15 -8.75 3.33
N ASN A 673 10.71 -10.01 3.44
CA ASN A 673 10.57 -10.95 2.34
C ASN A 673 9.15 -10.94 1.72
N GLY A 674 8.27 -10.04 2.17
CA GLY A 674 6.89 -9.92 1.70
C GLY A 674 5.88 -10.76 2.47
N LEU A 675 6.25 -11.29 3.65
CA LEU A 675 5.35 -12.07 4.51
C LEU A 675 4.52 -11.15 5.40
N TYR A 676 3.20 -11.07 5.17
CA TYR A 676 2.29 -10.26 5.99
C TYR A 676 0.86 -10.83 6.06
N PRO A 677 0.29 -11.00 7.27
CA PRO A 677 0.88 -10.75 8.59
C PRO A 677 2.04 -11.70 8.92
N THR A 678 2.76 -11.44 10.02
CA THR A 678 3.89 -12.26 10.49
C THR A 678 3.52 -13.21 11.63
N ASP A 679 2.35 -13.00 12.23
CA ASP A 679 1.86 -13.81 13.35
C ASP A 679 0.94 -14.91 12.83
N PHE A 680 1.36 -16.16 13.03
CA PHE A 680 0.60 -17.32 12.57
C PHE A 680 0.22 -18.22 13.75
N TYR A 681 -1.01 -18.68 13.70
CA TYR A 681 -1.59 -19.58 14.68
C TYR A 681 -1.45 -21.05 14.26
N ASP A 682 -1.41 -21.32 12.95
CA ASP A 682 -1.31 -22.69 12.44
C ASP A 682 -0.54 -22.78 11.11
N LEU A 683 -0.01 -23.97 10.81
CA LEU A 683 0.64 -24.33 9.55
C LEU A 683 -0.01 -25.60 8.99
N ILE A 684 -0.52 -25.55 7.76
CA ILE A 684 -1.19 -26.67 7.10
C ILE A 684 -0.52 -26.98 5.77
N GLU A 685 0.04 -28.18 5.64
CA GLU A 685 0.63 -28.64 4.39
C GLU A 685 -0.45 -29.26 3.50
N LYS A 686 -0.39 -28.93 2.21
CA LYS A 686 -1.15 -29.59 1.16
C LYS A 686 -0.32 -29.59 -0.13
N GLU A 687 0.04 -30.79 -0.58
CA GLU A 687 0.87 -31.00 -1.78
C GLU A 687 2.18 -30.20 -1.70
N ASP A 688 2.42 -29.28 -2.64
CA ASP A 688 3.63 -28.46 -2.73
C ASP A 688 3.54 -27.14 -1.95
N MET A 689 2.41 -26.89 -1.28
CA MET A 689 2.12 -25.65 -0.55
C MET A 689 2.10 -25.86 0.96
N MET A 690 2.64 -24.89 1.69
CA MET A 690 2.41 -24.70 3.11
C MET A 690 1.48 -23.49 3.30
N TYR A 691 0.34 -23.70 3.93
CA TYR A 691 -0.61 -22.65 4.25
C TYR A 691 -0.40 -22.20 5.70
N ALA A 692 -0.18 -20.91 5.93
CA ALA A 692 0.01 -20.34 7.25
C ALA A 692 -1.23 -19.54 7.67
N ALA A 693 -1.95 -20.05 8.67
CA ALA A 693 -3.17 -19.44 9.18
C ALA A 693 -2.83 -18.32 10.17
N SER A 694 -3.46 -17.16 10.03
CA SER A 694 -3.20 -15.97 10.85
C SER A 694 -4.50 -15.32 11.31
N GLY A 695 -4.38 -14.29 12.15
CA GLY A 695 -5.51 -13.45 12.53
C GLY A 695 -6.05 -12.57 11.40
N ASN A 696 -5.38 -12.53 10.25
CA ASN A 696 -5.82 -11.76 9.10
C ASN A 696 -5.56 -12.51 7.79
N GLY A 697 -6.06 -13.74 7.71
CA GLY A 697 -6.08 -14.54 6.50
C GLY A 697 -5.22 -15.81 6.56
N LEU A 698 -5.27 -16.57 5.46
CA LEU A 698 -4.50 -17.78 5.24
C LEU A 698 -3.44 -17.49 4.17
N ILE A 699 -2.15 -17.54 4.50
CA ILE A 699 -1.07 -17.25 3.55
C ILE A 699 -0.62 -18.53 2.87
N ALA A 700 -0.62 -18.55 1.55
CA ALA A 700 -0.07 -19.67 0.79
C ALA A 700 1.42 -19.46 0.49
N VAL A 701 2.22 -20.44 0.91
CA VAL A 701 3.68 -20.45 0.76
C VAL A 701 4.07 -21.66 -0.09
N GLU A 702 4.57 -21.43 -1.29
CA GLU A 702 5.08 -22.50 -2.16
C GLU A 702 6.42 -22.99 -1.63
N LYS A 703 6.49 -24.27 -1.21
CA LYS A 703 7.66 -24.80 -0.51
C LYS A 703 8.96 -24.70 -1.34
N ALA A 704 8.86 -24.94 -2.64
CA ALA A 704 10.01 -24.93 -3.56
C ALA A 704 10.63 -23.53 -3.74
N THR A 705 9.80 -22.48 -3.81
CA THR A 705 10.23 -21.11 -4.14
C THR A 705 10.31 -20.20 -2.92
N ALA A 706 9.80 -20.62 -1.75
CA ALA A 706 9.79 -19.85 -0.51
C ALA A 706 11.17 -19.29 -0.11
N LYS A 707 12.26 -19.94 -0.54
CA LYS A 707 13.64 -19.56 -0.22
C LYS A 707 14.26 -18.58 -1.23
N THR A 708 13.60 -18.34 -2.37
CA THR A 708 14.16 -17.62 -3.53
C THR A 708 13.28 -16.51 -4.09
N ILE A 709 12.04 -16.36 -3.60
CA ILE A 709 11.07 -15.42 -4.15
C ILE A 709 11.28 -13.98 -3.64
N ASP A 710 11.24 -13.02 -4.56
CA ASP A 710 11.28 -11.58 -4.31
C ASP A 710 9.91 -10.90 -4.52
N LYS A 711 8.87 -11.68 -4.87
CA LYS A 711 7.51 -11.19 -5.18
C LYS A 711 6.57 -11.14 -3.97
N GLY A 712 6.96 -11.74 -2.84
CA GLY A 712 6.16 -11.83 -1.62
C GLY A 712 5.18 -13.01 -1.62
N PHE A 713 4.24 -13.01 -0.66
CA PHE A 713 3.31 -14.12 -0.43
C PHE A 713 1.85 -13.71 -0.65
N TYR A 714 1.05 -14.66 -1.12
CA TYR A 714 -0.37 -14.44 -1.37
C TYR A 714 -1.20 -14.78 -0.12
N ASN A 715 -2.00 -13.83 0.35
CA ASN A 715 -2.81 -13.96 1.57
C ASN A 715 -4.30 -14.02 1.22
N PHE A 716 -4.96 -15.12 1.60
CA PHE A 716 -6.40 -15.32 1.51
C PHE A 716 -7.12 -14.69 2.72
N ASN A 717 -7.56 -13.44 2.60
CA ASN A 717 -8.18 -12.66 3.68
C ASN A 717 -9.51 -12.01 3.26
N GLY A 718 -10.03 -11.09 4.07
CA GLY A 718 -11.27 -10.35 3.78
C GLY A 718 -11.28 -9.60 2.43
N GLY A 719 -10.13 -9.26 1.84
CA GLY A 719 -10.02 -8.63 0.52
C GLY A 719 -10.52 -9.50 -0.64
N LEU A 720 -10.52 -10.83 -0.47
CA LEU A 720 -11.11 -11.81 -1.39
C LEU A 720 -12.62 -12.03 -1.16
N GLY A 721 -13.17 -11.32 -0.17
CA GLY A 721 -14.55 -11.45 0.22
C GLY A 721 -14.80 -12.55 1.24
N PHE A 722 -13.80 -13.06 1.97
CA PHE A 722 -14.06 -13.96 3.10
C PHE A 722 -14.73 -13.17 4.25
N LYS A 723 -15.92 -13.61 4.68
CA LYS A 723 -16.69 -12.98 5.76
C LYS A 723 -15.92 -12.87 7.08
N LEU A 724 -15.18 -13.92 7.39
CA LEU A 724 -14.41 -14.10 8.61
C LEU A 724 -13.01 -14.54 8.18
N ASN A 725 -11.98 -13.84 8.65
CA ASN A 725 -10.60 -14.00 8.21
C ASN A 725 -9.61 -14.17 9.38
N ASP A 726 -10.10 -14.18 10.62
CA ASP A 726 -9.31 -14.55 11.79
C ASP A 726 -9.49 -16.05 12.04
N TYR A 727 -8.44 -16.83 11.78
CA TYR A 727 -8.48 -18.28 11.87
C TYR A 727 -8.22 -18.72 13.30
N LEU A 728 -9.07 -19.59 13.86
CA LEU A 728 -8.86 -20.09 15.22
C LEU A 728 -7.72 -21.11 15.25
N GLN A 729 -6.79 -20.99 16.20
CA GLN A 729 -5.68 -21.92 16.39
C GLN A 729 -6.17 -23.39 16.50
N GLY A 730 -5.52 -24.33 15.81
CA GLY A 730 -5.83 -25.78 15.86
C GLY A 730 -6.98 -26.23 14.96
N SER A 731 -7.80 -25.29 14.49
CA SER A 731 -8.96 -25.59 13.65
C SER A 731 -8.69 -25.74 12.14
N PRO A 732 -7.73 -25.04 11.49
CA PRO A 732 -7.56 -25.10 10.05
C PRO A 732 -7.08 -26.48 9.59
N LYS A 733 -7.78 -27.08 8.62
CA LYS A 733 -7.43 -28.43 8.14
C LYS A 733 -7.84 -28.69 6.70
N PHE A 734 -6.94 -29.31 5.95
CA PHE A 734 -7.29 -29.99 4.70
C PHE A 734 -7.71 -31.42 5.00
N LEU A 735 -8.92 -31.79 4.57
CA LEU A 735 -9.45 -33.14 4.67
C LEU A 735 -8.86 -34.03 3.55
N LYS A 736 -8.94 -35.35 3.73
CA LYS A 736 -8.49 -36.34 2.72
C LYS A 736 -9.16 -36.16 1.36
N ASN A 737 -10.37 -35.61 1.32
CA ASN A 737 -11.11 -35.34 0.09
C ASN A 737 -10.74 -34.00 -0.60
N GLY A 738 -9.78 -33.24 -0.06
CA GLY A 738 -9.32 -31.96 -0.61
C GLY A 738 -10.09 -30.72 -0.16
N GLN A 739 -11.13 -30.85 0.68
CA GLN A 739 -11.82 -29.71 1.27
C GLN A 739 -10.99 -29.08 2.38
N PHE A 740 -11.13 -27.77 2.56
CA PHE A 740 -10.51 -27.04 3.66
C PHE A 740 -11.57 -26.59 4.66
N TRP A 741 -11.36 -26.87 5.93
CA TRP A 741 -12.28 -26.57 7.04
C TRP A 741 -11.53 -25.79 8.10
N SER A 742 -12.17 -24.79 8.69
CA SER A 742 -11.58 -24.03 9.80
C SER A 742 -12.65 -23.37 10.66
N GLY A 743 -12.40 -23.28 11.96
CA GLY A 743 -13.06 -22.28 12.80
C GLY A 743 -12.52 -20.90 12.46
N VAL A 744 -13.40 -19.92 12.34
CA VAL A 744 -13.05 -18.55 11.98
C VAL A 744 -13.87 -17.55 12.78
N THR A 745 -13.32 -16.34 12.96
CA THR A 745 -13.95 -15.22 13.66
C THR A 745 -13.65 -13.88 12.97
N ASN A 746 -14.18 -12.80 13.54
CA ASN A 746 -13.92 -11.41 13.15
C ASN A 746 -13.77 -10.51 14.38
N SER A 747 -13.50 -9.22 14.14
CA SER A 747 -13.38 -8.20 15.17
C SER A 747 -14.63 -8.01 16.05
N SER A 748 -15.80 -8.49 15.60
CA SER A 748 -17.06 -8.43 16.35
C SER A 748 -17.32 -9.72 17.15
N SER A 749 -16.34 -10.63 17.22
CA SER A 749 -16.44 -11.93 17.89
C SER A 749 -17.55 -12.83 17.35
N GLU A 750 -17.84 -12.75 16.04
CA GLU A 750 -18.75 -13.67 15.37
C GLU A 750 -18.02 -14.93 14.91
N PHE A 751 -18.15 -16.01 15.66
CA PHE A 751 -17.54 -17.29 15.32
C PHE A 751 -18.40 -18.10 14.34
N ARG A 752 -17.76 -18.80 13.40
CA ARG A 752 -18.41 -19.78 12.51
C ARG A 752 -17.44 -20.89 12.13
N LEU A 753 -17.97 -22.02 11.68
CA LEU A 753 -17.20 -23.00 10.92
C LEU A 753 -17.23 -22.62 9.43
N MET A 754 -16.07 -22.33 8.86
CA MET A 754 -15.88 -22.11 7.44
C MET A 754 -15.52 -23.41 6.74
N VAL A 755 -16.21 -23.70 5.65
CA VAL A 755 -15.94 -24.83 4.76
C VAL A 755 -15.67 -24.30 3.35
N LEU A 756 -14.49 -24.61 2.83
CA LEU A 756 -14.11 -24.35 1.45
C LEU A 756 -14.06 -25.68 0.69
N ASN A 757 -14.91 -25.80 -0.33
CA ASN A 757 -15.09 -27.07 -1.06
C ASN A 757 -13.91 -27.46 -1.96
N THR A 758 -12.93 -26.57 -2.16
CA THR A 758 -11.69 -26.86 -2.89
C THR A 758 -10.53 -26.14 -2.21
N GLU A 759 -9.32 -26.42 -2.65
CA GLU A 759 -8.16 -25.62 -2.22
C GLU A 759 -8.28 -24.14 -2.63
N PRO A 760 -7.78 -23.22 -1.79
CA PRO A 760 -7.64 -21.82 -2.15
C PRO A 760 -6.65 -21.68 -3.32
N LYS A 761 -7.11 -21.13 -4.45
CA LYS A 761 -6.27 -20.85 -5.62
C LYS A 761 -5.86 -19.38 -5.63
N ILE A 762 -4.60 -19.11 -5.98
CA ILE A 762 -4.11 -17.74 -6.13
C ILE A 762 -4.88 -17.07 -7.27
N ASP A 763 -5.36 -15.85 -7.04
CA ASP A 763 -5.97 -15.04 -8.09
C ASP A 763 -4.88 -14.64 -9.10
N SER A 764 -5.03 -15.12 -10.33
CA SER A 764 -4.13 -14.81 -11.45
C SER A 764 -4.70 -13.76 -12.39
N THR A 765 -5.81 -13.12 -12.04
CA THR A 765 -6.39 -12.06 -12.87
C THR A 765 -5.43 -10.86 -12.93
N ILE A 766 -5.30 -10.31 -14.14
CA ILE A 766 -4.50 -9.13 -14.40
C ILE A 766 -5.46 -7.96 -14.41
N SER A 767 -5.24 -6.99 -13.52
CA SER A 767 -5.98 -5.74 -13.45
C SER A 767 -5.62 -4.78 -14.59
N ALA A 768 -6.40 -3.73 -14.74
CA ALA A 768 -6.08 -2.57 -15.55
C ALA A 768 -5.86 -1.35 -14.64
N VAL A 769 -4.77 -0.63 -14.90
CA VAL A 769 -4.48 0.64 -14.23
C VAL A 769 -4.89 1.81 -15.10
N GLN A 770 -5.34 2.90 -14.47
CA GLN A 770 -5.69 4.14 -15.16
C GLN A 770 -5.12 5.36 -14.42
N ILE A 771 -4.59 6.30 -15.19
CA ILE A 771 -4.25 7.63 -14.68
C ILE A 771 -5.57 8.41 -14.52
N ASN A 772 -5.88 8.78 -13.28
CA ASN A 772 -7.17 9.38 -12.91
C ASN A 772 -7.08 10.86 -12.55
N ASN A 773 -5.89 11.40 -12.29
CA ASN A 773 -5.74 12.80 -11.97
C ASN A 773 -4.35 13.32 -12.34
N MET A 774 -4.26 14.63 -12.53
CA MET A 774 -2.99 15.33 -12.72
C MET A 774 -3.07 16.73 -12.14
N PHE A 775 -2.14 17.06 -11.24
CA PHE A 775 -1.95 18.41 -10.71
C PHE A 775 -0.67 19.01 -11.30
N ILE A 776 -0.71 20.32 -11.52
CA ILE A 776 0.44 21.11 -11.97
C ILE A 776 0.68 22.18 -10.91
N MET A 777 1.88 22.22 -10.33
CA MET A 777 2.23 23.11 -9.22
C MET A 777 1.22 23.03 -8.05
N ASP A 778 0.81 21.79 -7.71
CA ASP A 778 -0.21 21.45 -6.70
C ASP A 778 -1.62 22.04 -6.97
N GLU A 779 -1.85 22.59 -8.17
CA GLU A 779 -3.14 23.14 -8.60
C GLU A 779 -3.82 22.21 -9.60
N ASN A 780 -5.16 22.13 -9.55
CA ASN A 780 -5.93 21.38 -10.52
C ASN A 780 -6.04 22.20 -11.83
N PRO A 781 -5.46 21.75 -12.95
CA PRO A 781 -5.39 22.55 -14.18
C PRO A 781 -6.76 22.82 -14.83
N GLY A 782 -7.72 21.90 -14.63
CA GLY A 782 -9.08 22.02 -15.18
C GLY A 782 -9.17 21.82 -16.70
N PHE A 783 -8.55 20.78 -17.26
CA PHE A 783 -8.48 20.52 -18.72
C PHE A 783 -9.84 20.39 -19.45
N GLY A 784 -10.95 20.21 -18.73
CA GLY A 784 -12.29 19.98 -19.30
C GLY A 784 -13.20 21.20 -19.45
N PHE A 785 -12.82 22.41 -19.02
CA PHE A 785 -13.76 23.54 -18.93
C PHE A 785 -13.73 24.47 -20.15
N ASN A 786 -14.24 24.01 -21.29
CA ASN A 786 -14.62 24.92 -22.38
C ASN A 786 -16.13 25.20 -22.33
N LEU A 787 -16.55 26.15 -21.48
CA LEU A 787 -17.86 26.79 -21.63
C LEU A 787 -17.76 27.77 -22.81
N LYS A 788 -18.22 27.33 -23.99
CA LYS A 788 -18.45 28.25 -25.10
C LYS A 788 -19.39 29.36 -24.63
N LYS A 789 -18.97 30.58 -24.96
CA LYS A 789 -19.55 31.89 -24.69
C LYS A 789 -21.05 31.94 -25.05
N ASP A 790 -21.91 31.66 -24.08
CA ASP A 790 -23.29 32.14 -24.11
C ASP A 790 -23.37 33.43 -23.27
N SER A 791 -23.96 34.47 -23.85
CA SER A 791 -23.67 35.89 -23.62
C SER A 791 -23.97 36.47 -22.23
N THR A 792 -24.28 35.69 -21.20
CA THR A 792 -24.71 36.23 -19.89
C THR A 792 -24.42 35.32 -18.69
N LYS A 793 -23.17 34.85 -18.48
CA LYS A 793 -22.59 34.60 -17.13
C LYS A 793 -21.13 34.05 -17.16
N VAL A 794 -20.28 34.74 -16.39
CA VAL A 794 -18.99 34.37 -15.74
C VAL A 794 -17.98 33.51 -16.53
N GLN A 795 -16.90 34.16 -16.99
CA GLN A 795 -15.60 33.53 -17.21
C GLN A 795 -14.89 33.34 -15.85
N THR A 796 -14.66 32.10 -15.43
CA THR A 796 -13.53 31.79 -14.55
C THR A 796 -12.43 31.23 -15.43
N SER A 797 -11.28 31.91 -15.47
CA SER A 797 -10.07 31.38 -16.10
C SER A 797 -9.64 30.14 -15.31
N THR A 798 -9.64 28.97 -15.94
CA THR A 798 -8.99 27.80 -15.35
C THR A 798 -7.50 28.05 -15.22
N TYR A 799 -6.86 27.44 -14.23
CA TYR A 799 -5.42 27.51 -14.01
C TYR A 799 -4.62 27.27 -15.30
N ALA A 800 -5.06 26.32 -16.13
CA ALA A 800 -4.44 26.03 -17.41
C ALA A 800 -4.48 27.23 -18.38
N ILE A 801 -5.60 27.96 -18.47
CA ILE A 801 -5.72 29.14 -19.33
C ILE A 801 -4.85 30.29 -18.80
N THR A 802 -4.90 30.55 -17.49
CA THR A 802 -4.11 31.61 -16.85
C THR A 802 -2.62 31.42 -17.09
N ASN A 803 -2.15 30.17 -17.02
CA ASN A 803 -0.74 29.83 -17.17
C ASN A 803 -0.38 29.38 -18.60
N SER A 804 -1.20 29.68 -19.63
CA SER A 804 -0.89 29.37 -21.04
C SER A 804 -0.52 27.89 -21.32
N ILE A 805 -1.13 26.97 -20.57
CA ILE A 805 -1.03 25.52 -20.78
C ILE A 805 -1.96 25.13 -21.93
N THR A 806 -1.48 24.29 -22.86
CA THR A 806 -2.24 23.88 -24.06
C THR A 806 -2.31 22.37 -24.18
N TRP A 807 -3.40 21.85 -24.72
CA TRP A 807 -3.64 20.42 -24.99
C TRP A 807 -4.57 20.28 -26.21
N ASP A 808 -4.58 19.10 -26.85
CA ASP A 808 -5.33 18.84 -28.07
C ASP A 808 -6.75 18.29 -27.78
N SER A 809 -6.83 17.31 -26.88
CA SER A 809 -8.07 16.62 -26.48
C SER A 809 -8.00 16.16 -25.02
N VAL A 810 -9.10 15.59 -24.49
CA VAL A 810 -9.13 15.00 -23.15
C VAL A 810 -9.73 13.59 -23.17
N LYS A 811 -9.09 12.66 -22.46
CA LYS A 811 -9.57 11.30 -22.19
C LYS A 811 -10.58 11.34 -21.03
N ARG A 812 -11.83 10.93 -21.29
CA ARG A 812 -12.92 10.80 -20.29
C ARG A 812 -12.78 9.48 -19.52
N PRO A 813 -13.33 9.36 -18.28
CA PRO A 813 -14.15 10.35 -17.57
C PRO A 813 -13.35 11.40 -16.78
N TYR A 814 -12.06 11.15 -16.52
CA TYR A 814 -11.20 11.99 -15.68
C TYR A 814 -10.72 13.30 -16.32
N ASN A 815 -10.93 13.47 -17.63
CA ASN A 815 -10.46 14.61 -18.43
C ASN A 815 -8.92 14.74 -18.45
N ILE A 816 -8.23 13.61 -18.58
CA ILE A 816 -6.77 13.57 -18.70
C ILE A 816 -6.37 14.17 -20.08
N PRO A 817 -5.43 15.13 -20.15
CA PRO A 817 -5.11 15.82 -21.40
C PRO A 817 -4.27 14.96 -22.34
N GLU A 818 -4.57 15.04 -23.63
CA GLU A 818 -3.75 14.48 -24.72
C GLU A 818 -3.03 15.63 -25.45
N GLY A 819 -1.77 15.42 -25.83
CA GLY A 819 -0.97 16.47 -26.46
C GLY A 819 -0.61 17.64 -25.53
N LEU A 820 -0.42 17.36 -24.23
CA LEU A 820 -0.19 18.39 -23.22
C LEU A 820 1.16 19.12 -23.41
N ILE A 821 1.12 20.44 -23.41
CA ILE A 821 2.30 21.30 -23.49
C ILE A 821 2.28 22.33 -22.35
N LEU A 822 3.34 22.30 -21.55
CA LEU A 822 3.55 23.12 -20.37
C LEU A 822 4.62 24.18 -20.62
N PRO A 823 4.44 25.41 -20.10
CA PRO A 823 5.52 26.39 -20.00
C PRO A 823 6.62 25.98 -19.01
N TYR A 824 7.77 26.64 -19.09
CA TYR A 824 8.96 26.28 -18.31
C TYR A 824 8.80 26.46 -16.78
N ASP A 825 7.89 27.32 -16.34
CA ASP A 825 7.58 27.63 -14.94
C ASP A 825 6.52 26.69 -14.34
N GLN A 826 5.96 25.80 -15.17
CA GLN A 826 4.93 24.82 -14.82
C GLN A 826 5.55 23.42 -14.76
N ASN A 827 6.58 23.26 -13.91
CA ASN A 827 7.50 22.12 -13.97
C ASN A 827 7.45 21.19 -12.75
N SER A 828 6.45 21.34 -11.87
CA SER A 828 6.16 20.38 -10.81
C SER A 828 4.82 19.74 -11.10
N ILE A 829 4.80 18.41 -11.19
CA ILE A 829 3.66 17.65 -11.69
C ILE A 829 3.40 16.47 -10.75
N SER A 830 2.14 16.28 -10.41
CA SER A 830 1.69 15.17 -9.57
C SER A 830 0.68 14.33 -10.33
N PHE A 831 0.95 13.05 -10.50
CA PHE A 831 0.09 12.10 -11.20
C PHE A 831 -0.71 11.28 -10.19
N GLY A 832 -2.02 11.25 -10.32
CA GLY A 832 -2.91 10.33 -9.61
C GLY A 832 -3.29 9.15 -10.50
N TYR A 833 -3.28 7.95 -9.94
CA TYR A 833 -3.62 6.72 -10.64
C TYR A 833 -4.40 5.76 -9.74
N GLY A 834 -5.12 4.82 -10.36
CA GLY A 834 -5.92 3.82 -9.67
C GLY A 834 -6.12 2.58 -10.54
N SER A 835 -6.57 1.50 -9.91
CA SER A 835 -6.82 0.20 -10.54
C SER A 835 -8.32 -0.05 -10.68
N ASP A 836 -8.72 -0.79 -11.71
CA ASP A 836 -10.07 -1.34 -11.89
C ASP A 836 -10.35 -2.57 -10.98
N ALA A 837 -9.31 -3.06 -10.29
CA ALA A 837 -9.41 -4.19 -9.38
C ALA A 837 -10.39 -3.88 -8.25
N ILE A 838 -11.47 -4.66 -8.21
CA ILE A 838 -12.54 -4.51 -7.22
C ILE A 838 -12.25 -5.35 -5.97
N PHE A 839 -11.59 -6.50 -6.13
CA PHE A 839 -11.15 -7.38 -5.04
C PHE A 839 -9.67 -7.11 -4.69
N ASN A 840 -9.26 -7.41 -3.46
CA ASN A 840 -7.85 -7.30 -3.00
C ASN A 840 -7.18 -5.92 -3.19
N ARG A 841 -7.95 -4.83 -3.05
CA ARG A 841 -7.44 -3.46 -3.26
C ARG A 841 -6.30 -3.08 -2.30
N ASP A 842 -6.24 -3.70 -1.13
CA ASP A 842 -5.19 -3.56 -0.12
C ASP A 842 -3.89 -4.31 -0.46
N LYS A 843 -3.88 -5.09 -1.54
CA LYS A 843 -2.73 -5.87 -2.03
C LYS A 843 -2.25 -5.41 -3.42
N LEU A 844 -2.80 -4.31 -3.91
CA LEU A 844 -2.40 -3.71 -5.17
C LEU A 844 -1.02 -3.07 -5.03
N ASN A 845 -0.07 -3.60 -5.76
CA ASN A 845 1.24 -2.98 -5.88
C ASN A 845 1.30 -2.18 -7.18
N TYR A 846 1.81 -0.96 -7.09
CA TYR A 846 2.03 -0.09 -8.25
C TYR A 846 3.52 0.06 -8.50
N ARG A 847 3.89 0.15 -9.77
CA ARG A 847 5.19 0.64 -10.21
C ARG A 847 4.98 1.73 -11.25
N PHE A 848 5.89 2.70 -11.28
CA PHE A 848 5.84 3.79 -12.26
C PHE A 848 7.23 4.16 -12.73
N ILE A 849 7.29 4.83 -13.88
CA ILE A 849 8.50 5.41 -14.45
C ILE A 849 8.14 6.68 -15.23
N LEU A 850 8.97 7.72 -15.11
CA LEU A 850 8.90 8.91 -15.95
C LEU A 850 10.04 8.89 -16.97
N ASP A 851 9.73 8.47 -18.20
CA ASP A 851 10.68 8.52 -19.30
C ASP A 851 11.12 9.98 -19.52
N GLY A 852 12.44 10.22 -19.50
CA GLY A 852 13.06 11.54 -19.58
C GLY A 852 13.65 12.06 -18.27
N GLU A 853 13.32 11.45 -17.12
CA GLU A 853 13.91 11.77 -15.80
C GLU A 853 14.46 10.52 -15.10
N ASP A 854 13.66 9.45 -15.01
CA ASP A 854 14.01 8.21 -14.30
C ASP A 854 14.84 7.25 -15.17
N GLU A 855 15.72 6.45 -14.55
CA GLU A 855 16.53 5.43 -15.25
C GLU A 855 15.85 4.04 -15.28
N ASP A 856 15.29 3.61 -14.16
CA ASP A 856 14.65 2.31 -13.94
C ASP A 856 13.26 2.51 -13.28
N TRP A 857 12.39 1.49 -13.35
CA TRP A 857 11.08 1.49 -12.67
C TRP A 857 11.23 1.63 -11.14
N SER A 858 10.24 2.26 -10.50
CA SER A 858 10.16 2.28 -9.03
C SER A 858 9.98 0.87 -8.44
N TYR A 859 10.47 0.66 -7.21
CA TYR A 859 10.09 -0.53 -6.42
C TYR A 859 8.56 -0.62 -6.29
N ALA A 860 8.04 -1.84 -6.31
CA ALA A 860 6.63 -2.10 -6.02
C ALA A 860 6.31 -1.67 -4.58
N ALA A 861 5.44 -0.68 -4.44
CA ALA A 861 4.99 -0.21 -3.15
C ALA A 861 3.47 -0.32 -3.04
N ASN A 862 3.00 -0.81 -1.89
CA ASN A 862 1.57 -0.97 -1.58
C ASN A 862 0.89 0.35 -1.13
N ALA A 863 1.56 1.51 -1.23
CA ALA A 863 1.00 2.74 -0.71
C ALA A 863 1.63 3.98 -1.36
N THR A 864 1.11 4.36 -2.53
CA THR A 864 0.92 5.75 -2.98
C THR A 864 0.18 5.72 -4.31
N LYS A 865 -1.06 6.23 -4.33
CA LYS A 865 -1.87 6.43 -5.55
C LYS A 865 -1.52 7.73 -6.28
N THR A 866 -0.46 8.37 -5.83
CA THR A 866 0.00 9.65 -6.31
C THR A 866 1.52 9.66 -6.37
N LYS A 867 2.06 10.11 -7.50
CA LYS A 867 3.50 10.31 -7.67
C LYS A 867 3.78 11.74 -8.07
N ASN A 868 4.66 12.40 -7.32
CA ASN A 868 5.04 13.78 -7.52
C ASN A 868 6.46 13.86 -8.11
N TYR A 869 6.63 14.69 -9.14
CA TYR A 869 7.91 15.10 -9.70
C TYR A 869 8.06 16.61 -9.56
N TYR A 870 9.20 17.05 -9.05
CA TYR A 870 9.47 18.45 -8.77
C TYR A 870 10.60 18.98 -9.64
N ASN A 871 10.45 20.21 -10.13
CA ASN A 871 11.48 20.94 -10.86
C ASN A 871 12.01 20.21 -12.12
N LEU A 872 11.10 19.63 -12.91
CA LEU A 872 11.44 18.99 -14.17
C LEU A 872 12.10 19.98 -15.14
N LYS A 873 13.08 19.48 -15.91
CA LYS A 873 13.77 20.29 -16.91
C LYS A 873 12.90 20.45 -18.17
N PRO A 874 13.19 21.43 -19.04
CA PRO A 874 12.54 21.48 -20.35
C PRO A 874 12.87 20.23 -21.17
N GLY A 875 11.84 19.54 -21.66
CA GLY A 875 11.98 18.24 -22.32
C GLY A 875 10.64 17.63 -22.71
N ASP A 876 10.72 16.46 -23.35
CA ASP A 876 9.59 15.59 -23.67
C ASP A 876 9.57 14.45 -22.64
N TYR A 877 8.42 14.19 -22.05
CA TYR A 877 8.26 13.24 -20.96
C TYR A 877 7.07 12.30 -21.20
N THR A 878 7.21 11.05 -20.77
CA THR A 878 6.12 10.07 -20.77
C THR A 878 6.05 9.38 -19.42
N PHE A 879 5.00 9.63 -18.67
CA PHE A 879 4.71 8.92 -17.42
C PHE A 879 4.02 7.60 -17.74
N LYS A 880 4.52 6.50 -17.16
CA LYS A 880 3.94 5.17 -17.28
C LYS A 880 3.68 4.61 -15.89
N VAL A 881 2.53 3.97 -15.69
CA VAL A 881 2.17 3.29 -14.45
C VAL A 881 1.64 1.90 -14.77
N ALA A 882 2.02 0.91 -13.97
CA ALA A 882 1.52 -0.46 -14.03
C ALA A 882 1.15 -0.92 -12.61
N ASP A 883 0.18 -1.82 -12.52
CA ASP A 883 -0.25 -2.43 -11.27
C ASP A 883 -0.20 -3.96 -11.33
N ARG A 884 -0.28 -4.59 -10.16
CA ARG A 884 -0.48 -6.04 -10.02
C ARG A 884 -1.18 -6.36 -8.71
N ILE A 885 -1.80 -7.53 -8.66
CA ILE A 885 -2.47 -8.04 -7.46
C ILE A 885 -1.67 -9.24 -6.95
N GLY A 886 -1.09 -9.12 -5.75
CA GLY A 886 -0.29 -10.19 -5.16
C GLY A 886 0.85 -10.64 -6.09
N ASN A 887 0.82 -11.92 -6.50
CA ASN A 887 1.82 -12.56 -7.36
C ASN A 887 1.41 -12.65 -8.85
N SER A 888 0.35 -11.94 -9.27
CA SER A 888 -0.03 -11.88 -10.69
C SER A 888 1.02 -11.15 -11.54
N GLY A 889 0.89 -11.29 -12.87
CA GLY A 889 1.71 -10.50 -13.80
C GLY A 889 1.41 -9.01 -13.70
N TRP A 890 2.37 -8.16 -14.06
CA TRP A 890 2.13 -6.72 -14.19
C TRP A 890 1.12 -6.44 -15.30
N SER A 891 0.23 -5.49 -15.06
CA SER A 891 -0.73 -5.01 -16.06
C SER A 891 -0.06 -4.26 -17.19
N VAL A 892 -0.80 -4.12 -18.30
CA VAL A 892 -0.40 -3.26 -19.41
C VAL A 892 -0.32 -1.82 -18.90
N PRO A 893 0.84 -1.13 -19.02
CA PRO A 893 0.98 0.21 -18.44
C PRO A 893 0.06 1.25 -19.10
N ASP A 894 -0.62 2.06 -18.30
CA ASP A 894 -1.27 3.30 -18.80
C ASP A 894 -0.23 4.40 -18.92
N THR A 895 -0.38 5.25 -19.95
CA THR A 895 0.67 6.20 -20.33
C THR A 895 0.12 7.61 -20.55
N LEU A 896 0.90 8.62 -20.14
CA LEU A 896 0.59 10.03 -20.35
C LEU A 896 1.84 10.76 -20.83
N SER A 897 1.77 11.34 -22.03
CA SER A 897 2.88 12.10 -22.62
C SER A 897 2.65 13.61 -22.54
N PHE A 898 3.68 14.37 -22.17
CA PHE A 898 3.64 15.83 -22.08
C PHE A 898 5.00 16.46 -22.41
N LYS A 899 4.98 17.75 -22.77
CA LYS A 899 6.18 18.52 -23.13
C LYS A 899 6.32 19.78 -22.29
N ILE A 900 7.51 20.02 -21.71
CA ILE A 900 7.86 21.28 -21.02
C ILE A 900 8.70 22.14 -21.97
N LYS A 901 8.21 23.33 -22.33
CA LYS A 901 8.93 24.28 -23.21
C LYS A 901 10.13 24.90 -22.48
N PRO A 902 11.25 25.18 -23.16
CA PRO A 902 12.34 25.95 -22.57
C PRO A 902 11.97 27.43 -22.42
N PRO A 903 12.52 28.13 -21.41
CA PRO A 903 12.37 29.57 -21.30
C PRO A 903 13.00 30.27 -22.51
N TRP A 904 12.49 31.47 -22.84
CA TRP A 904 12.93 32.17 -24.05
C TRP A 904 14.45 32.46 -24.08
N TRP A 905 15.08 32.68 -22.93
CA TRP A 905 16.54 32.91 -22.84
C TRP A 905 17.41 31.67 -23.04
N GLN A 906 16.82 30.47 -23.04
CA GLN A 906 17.50 29.20 -23.36
C GLN A 906 17.21 28.73 -24.80
N THR A 907 16.64 29.59 -25.64
CA THR A 907 16.40 29.29 -27.06
C THR A 907 17.61 29.65 -27.93
N TRP A 908 17.77 28.96 -29.05
CA TRP A 908 18.91 29.17 -29.97
C TRP A 908 19.03 30.63 -30.47
N TRP A 909 17.91 31.32 -30.69
CA TRP A 909 17.91 32.71 -31.16
C TRP A 909 18.31 33.69 -30.04
N ALA A 910 18.02 33.38 -28.77
CA ALA A 910 18.46 34.19 -27.65
C ALA A 910 19.98 34.11 -27.46
N TYR A 911 20.58 32.92 -27.63
CA TYR A 911 22.04 32.78 -27.65
C TYR A 911 22.68 33.55 -28.80
N LEU A 912 22.04 33.59 -29.97
CA LEU A 912 22.49 34.42 -31.09
C LEU A 912 22.44 35.92 -30.73
N LEU A 913 21.36 36.38 -30.09
CA LEU A 913 21.23 37.74 -29.59
C LEU A 913 22.30 38.09 -28.55
N PHE A 914 22.55 37.21 -27.57
CA PHE A 914 23.62 37.39 -26.58
C PHE A 914 25.00 37.45 -27.23
N GLY A 915 25.25 36.61 -28.25
CA GLY A 915 26.47 36.66 -29.05
C GLY A 915 26.65 38.00 -29.78
N LEU A 916 25.57 38.55 -30.37
CA LEU A 916 25.59 39.86 -31.02
C LEU A 916 25.82 41.01 -30.02
N ILE A 917 25.19 40.98 -28.85
CA ILE A 917 25.40 41.97 -27.79
C ILE A 917 26.86 41.91 -27.30
N ALA A 918 27.39 40.72 -27.04
CA ALA A 918 28.79 40.53 -26.64
C ALA A 918 29.76 41.02 -27.72
N ALA A 919 29.49 40.75 -29.00
CA ALA A 919 30.28 41.26 -30.12
C ALA A 919 30.21 42.80 -30.23
N SER A 920 29.05 43.39 -29.96
CA SER A 920 28.87 44.85 -29.93
C SER A 920 29.63 45.50 -28.78
N ILE A 921 29.56 44.93 -27.57
CA ILE A 921 30.34 45.36 -26.40
C ILE A 921 31.84 45.21 -26.67
N LEU A 922 32.26 44.08 -27.23
CA LEU A 922 33.66 43.83 -27.60
C LEU A 922 34.15 44.84 -28.65
N ARG A 923 33.33 45.14 -29.65
CA ARG A 923 33.63 46.17 -30.66
C ARG A 923 33.72 47.56 -30.03
N ALA A 924 32.80 47.92 -29.14
CA ALA A 924 32.84 49.18 -28.40
C ALA A 924 34.10 49.29 -27.54
N TYR A 925 34.50 48.20 -26.89
CA TYR A 925 35.74 48.12 -26.12
C TYR A 925 36.98 48.26 -27.00
N ILE A 926 37.04 47.59 -28.16
CA ILE A 926 38.15 47.70 -29.11
C ILE A 926 38.30 49.16 -29.61
N VAL A 927 37.19 49.81 -29.97
CA VAL A 927 37.19 51.21 -30.42
C VAL A 927 37.60 52.16 -29.30
N PHE A 928 37.14 51.92 -28.06
CA PHE A 928 37.56 52.68 -26.88
C PHE A 928 39.07 52.52 -26.62
N ARG A 929 39.60 51.30 -26.72
CA ARG A 929 41.03 50.99 -26.54
C ARG A 929 41.90 51.63 -27.61
N ALA A 930 41.46 51.62 -28.88
CA ALA A 930 42.18 52.25 -29.98
C ALA A 930 42.31 53.78 -29.79
N ARG A 931 41.24 54.44 -29.33
CA ARG A 931 41.26 55.89 -29.02
C ARG A 931 42.17 56.23 -27.84
N LYS A 932 42.31 55.32 -26.87
CA LYS A 932 43.22 55.47 -25.73
C LYS A 932 44.70 55.34 -26.16
N LEU A 933 45.02 54.36 -27.03
CA LEU A 933 46.38 54.11 -27.54
C LEU A 933 46.97 55.32 -28.30
N THR A 934 46.16 56.00 -29.12
CA THR A 934 46.62 57.17 -29.89
C THR A 934 46.94 58.38 -29.02
N LYS A 935 46.31 58.50 -27.84
CA LYS A 935 46.66 59.54 -26.85
C LYS A 935 47.95 59.22 -26.09
N GLU A 936 48.25 57.94 -25.88
CA GLU A 936 49.42 57.49 -25.14
C GLU A 936 50.71 57.53 -25.97
N ASN A 937 50.66 57.24 -27.29
CA ASN A 937 51.84 57.31 -28.19
C ASN A 937 52.44 58.72 -28.32
N ARG A 938 51.60 59.77 -28.33
CA ARG A 938 52.06 61.18 -28.39
C ARG A 938 52.82 61.63 -27.12
N ILE A 939 52.61 60.91 -26.02
CA ILE A 939 53.20 61.18 -24.70
C ILE A 939 54.43 60.27 -24.44
N LEU A 940 54.66 59.28 -25.33
CA LEU A 940 55.70 58.25 -25.19
C LEU A 940 57.03 58.65 -25.84
N GLU A 941 57.03 59.41 -26.94
CA GLU A 941 58.26 59.84 -27.61
C GLU A 941 59.14 60.75 -26.75
N GLU A 942 58.54 61.59 -25.89
CA GLU A 942 59.26 62.45 -24.94
C GLU A 942 59.90 61.68 -23.77
N ARG A 943 59.50 60.43 -23.53
CA ARG A 943 59.93 59.62 -22.36
C ARG A 943 60.99 58.57 -22.68
N VAL A 944 61.35 58.38 -23.96
CA VAL A 944 62.27 57.34 -24.42
C VAL A 944 63.75 57.65 -24.14
N SER A 945 64.14 58.91 -23.91
CA SER A 945 65.55 59.24 -23.59
C SER A 945 65.96 58.96 -22.13
N HIS A 946 65.00 58.77 -21.21
CA HIS A 946 65.28 58.75 -19.76
C HIS A 946 65.19 57.36 -19.09
N ARG A 947 65.04 56.27 -19.86
CA ARG A 947 64.81 54.91 -19.29
C ARG A 947 65.83 53.84 -19.70
N THR A 948 67.06 54.23 -20.02
CA THR A 948 68.25 53.35 -19.91
C THR A 948 68.49 52.85 -18.46
N VAL A 949 67.74 53.38 -17.48
CA VAL A 949 67.91 53.09 -16.04
C VAL A 949 66.94 52.01 -15.52
N GLN A 950 66.06 51.46 -16.36
CA GLN A 950 65.00 50.53 -15.91
C GLN A 950 65.41 49.05 -15.87
N LEU A 951 66.61 48.77 -15.34
CA LEU A 951 66.92 47.47 -14.73
C LEU A 951 66.12 47.23 -13.43
N LYS A 952 65.52 48.29 -12.86
CA LYS A 952 64.73 48.23 -11.62
C LYS A 952 63.39 47.48 -11.77
N THR A 953 62.89 47.30 -13.00
CA THR A 953 61.58 46.69 -13.28
C THR A 953 61.53 45.17 -13.16
N LYS A 954 62.67 44.49 -13.00
CA LYS A 954 62.69 43.04 -12.75
C LYS A 954 62.30 42.64 -11.31
N ILE A 955 62.19 43.58 -10.37
CA ILE A 955 61.78 43.31 -8.98
C ILE A 955 60.25 43.22 -8.83
N ASP A 956 59.46 43.79 -9.74
CA ASP A 956 57.99 43.80 -9.61
C ASP A 956 57.33 42.51 -10.15
N GLU A 957 57.98 41.77 -11.05
CA GLU A 957 57.45 40.50 -11.58
C GLU A 957 57.44 39.36 -10.55
N LEU A 958 58.39 39.34 -9.61
CA LEU A 958 58.42 38.35 -8.51
C LEU A 958 57.25 38.55 -7.52
N LYS A 959 56.82 39.80 -7.29
CA LYS A 959 55.69 40.13 -6.40
C LYS A 959 54.33 39.65 -6.95
N SER A 960 54.15 39.61 -8.27
CA SER A 960 52.88 39.20 -8.88
C SER A 960 52.61 37.70 -8.77
N THR A 961 53.66 36.86 -8.79
CA THR A 961 53.50 35.40 -8.75
C THR A 961 53.21 34.91 -7.33
N GLN A 962 53.83 35.53 -6.32
CA GLN A 962 53.56 35.28 -4.91
C GLN A 962 52.10 35.58 -4.53
N SER A 963 51.51 36.62 -5.12
CA SER A 963 50.11 37.01 -4.87
C SER A 963 49.08 35.99 -5.40
N LYS A 964 49.43 35.17 -6.41
CA LYS A 964 48.55 34.13 -6.96
C LYS A 964 48.57 32.84 -6.14
N LEU A 965 49.73 32.48 -5.57
CA LEU A 965 49.85 31.36 -4.63
C LEU A 965 49.05 31.62 -3.35
N ILE A 966 49.11 32.84 -2.82
CA ILE A 966 48.32 33.28 -1.65
C ILE A 966 46.80 33.19 -1.90
N GLN A 967 46.33 33.42 -3.13
CA GLN A 967 44.90 33.34 -3.45
C GLN A 967 44.40 31.89 -3.58
N SER A 968 45.26 30.96 -4.03
CA SER A 968 44.97 29.52 -4.06
C SER A 968 44.93 28.91 -2.66
N GLU A 969 45.81 29.35 -1.76
CA GLU A 969 45.83 28.93 -0.35
C GLU A 969 44.60 29.45 0.41
N LYS A 970 44.17 30.70 0.15
CA LYS A 970 42.91 31.26 0.66
C LYS A 970 41.66 30.54 0.15
N MET A 971 41.65 30.11 -1.12
CA MET A 971 40.55 29.33 -1.70
C MET A 971 40.48 27.90 -1.13
N ALA A 972 41.63 27.27 -0.87
CA ALA A 972 41.69 25.97 -0.21
C ALA A 972 41.22 26.03 1.25
N SER A 973 41.66 27.05 2.01
CA SER A 973 41.20 27.30 3.38
C SER A 973 39.69 27.60 3.46
N LEU A 974 39.13 28.35 2.51
CA LEU A 974 37.69 28.65 2.44
C LEU A 974 36.85 27.38 2.17
N GLY A 975 37.38 26.43 1.39
CA GLY A 975 36.74 25.13 1.13
C GLY A 975 36.66 24.24 2.37
N GLU A 976 37.73 24.19 3.15
CA GLU A 976 37.79 23.43 4.43
C GLU A 976 36.82 24.03 5.47
N LEU A 977 36.78 25.37 5.57
CA LEU A 977 35.85 26.13 6.42
C LEU A 977 34.38 25.87 6.07
N THR A 978 34.05 25.84 4.78
CA THR A 978 32.66 25.66 4.32
C THR A 978 32.14 24.26 4.62
N ALA A 979 32.98 23.23 4.48
CA ALA A 979 32.62 21.84 4.78
C ALA A 979 32.44 21.61 6.30
N GLY A 980 33.34 22.16 7.13
CA GLY A 980 33.22 22.10 8.59
C GLY A 980 31.97 22.82 9.12
N ILE A 981 31.64 23.99 8.57
CA ILE A 981 30.44 24.76 8.93
C ILE A 981 29.15 24.00 8.57
N ALA A 982 29.07 23.41 7.37
CA ALA A 982 27.90 22.65 6.97
C ALA A 982 27.66 21.48 7.94
N HIS A 983 28.74 20.78 8.31
CA HIS A 983 28.68 19.65 9.21
C HIS A 983 28.30 20.06 10.65
N GLU A 984 28.76 21.22 11.13
CA GLU A 984 28.39 21.73 12.46
C GLU A 984 26.99 22.34 12.55
N ILE A 985 26.41 22.81 11.43
CA ILE A 985 25.02 23.27 11.35
C ILE A 985 24.05 22.10 11.21
N GLN A 986 24.41 21.06 10.46
CA GLN A 986 23.58 19.85 10.32
C GLN A 986 23.35 19.14 11.65
N ASN A 987 24.37 19.07 12.50
CA ASN A 987 24.28 18.38 13.79
C ASN A 987 23.13 18.89 14.69
N PRO A 988 23.03 20.19 15.04
CA PRO A 988 21.90 20.71 15.83
C PRO A 988 20.56 20.64 15.09
N LEU A 989 20.54 20.77 13.75
CA LEU A 989 19.29 20.63 12.97
C LEU A 989 18.73 19.20 13.02
N ASN A 990 19.59 18.18 12.96
CA ASN A 990 19.15 16.80 13.10
C ASN A 990 18.55 16.53 14.50
N PHE A 991 19.12 17.11 15.57
CA PHE A 991 18.51 17.01 16.90
C PHE A 991 17.15 17.71 16.97
N VAL A 992 17.01 18.90 16.35
CA VAL A 992 15.72 19.60 16.27
C VAL A 992 14.68 18.73 15.57
N ASN A 993 15.01 18.17 14.40
CA ASN A 993 14.08 17.33 13.64
C ASN A 993 13.70 16.04 14.40
N ASN A 994 14.69 15.32 14.96
CA ASN A 994 14.43 14.07 15.66
C ASN A 994 13.55 14.27 16.91
N PHE A 995 13.83 15.28 17.74
CA PHE A 995 12.99 15.55 18.92
C PHE A 995 11.59 16.07 18.53
N SER A 996 11.45 16.76 17.40
CA SER A 996 10.13 17.14 16.87
C SER A 996 9.33 15.95 16.35
N GLU A 997 9.99 14.96 15.73
CA GLU A 997 9.35 13.72 15.26
C GLU A 997 8.91 12.84 16.44
N VAL A 998 9.79 12.67 17.44
CA VAL A 998 9.44 11.96 18.70
C VAL A 998 8.30 12.66 19.44
N ASN A 999 8.26 14.00 19.49
CA ASN A 999 7.14 14.71 20.09
C ASN A 999 5.81 14.43 19.37
N LYS A 1000 5.83 14.17 18.07
CA LYS A 1000 4.62 13.80 17.33
C LYS A 1000 4.11 12.43 17.76
N GLU A 1001 5.00 11.44 17.87
CA GLU A 1001 4.67 10.09 18.36
C GLU A 1001 4.13 10.13 19.80
N LEU A 1002 4.80 10.86 20.71
CA LEU A 1002 4.38 11.00 22.10
C LEU A 1002 3.03 11.73 22.24
N LEU A 1003 2.68 12.63 21.32
CA LEU A 1003 1.37 13.29 21.32
C LEU A 1003 0.25 12.36 20.83
N GLU A 1004 0.55 11.49 19.85
CA GLU A 1004 -0.39 10.45 19.39
C GLU A 1004 -0.63 9.42 20.51
N GLU A 1005 0.43 8.98 21.22
CA GLU A 1005 0.33 8.08 22.38
C GLU A 1005 -0.39 8.73 23.57
N LEU A 1006 -0.21 10.05 23.75
CA LEU A 1006 -0.93 10.82 24.76
C LEU A 1006 -2.43 10.92 24.46
N GLU A 1007 -2.84 11.05 23.19
CA GLU A 1007 -4.25 11.01 22.79
C GLU A 1007 -4.88 9.64 23.05
N GLU A 1008 -4.15 8.55 22.76
CA GLU A 1008 -4.59 7.18 23.02
C GLU A 1008 -4.78 6.90 24.52
N GLU A 1009 -3.84 7.33 25.37
CA GLU A 1009 -3.94 7.12 26.82
C GLU A 1009 -5.00 8.02 27.49
N ILE A 1010 -5.36 9.16 26.87
CA ILE A 1010 -6.53 9.95 27.28
C ILE A 1010 -7.82 9.17 27.07
N ASP A 1011 -7.97 8.50 25.91
CA ASP A 1011 -9.15 7.70 25.59
C ASP A 1011 -9.24 6.44 26.46
N ASN A 1012 -8.09 5.88 26.86
CA ASN A 1012 -7.99 4.75 27.80
C ASN A 1012 -8.21 5.15 29.27
N GLY A 1013 -8.27 6.45 29.59
CA GLY A 1013 -8.49 6.98 30.94
C GLY A 1013 -7.28 6.92 31.88
N ASN A 1014 -6.08 6.68 31.36
CA ASN A 1014 -4.83 6.53 32.12
C ASN A 1014 -4.11 7.87 32.33
N TYR A 1015 -4.70 8.74 33.14
CA TYR A 1015 -4.21 10.12 33.33
C TYR A 1015 -2.80 10.24 33.94
N ASP A 1016 -2.30 9.20 34.62
CA ASP A 1016 -0.92 9.19 35.14
C ASP A 1016 0.11 9.04 34.03
N GLU A 1017 -0.18 8.23 33.00
CA GLU A 1017 0.67 8.04 31.83
C GLU A 1017 0.64 9.28 30.92
N VAL A 1018 -0.56 9.86 30.71
CA VAL A 1018 -0.74 11.15 30.02
C VAL A 1018 0.14 12.24 30.64
N LYS A 1019 0.27 12.25 31.97
CA LYS A 1019 1.10 13.24 32.68
C LYS A 1019 2.60 12.96 32.55
N ALA A 1020 3.00 11.69 32.41
CA ALA A 1020 4.38 11.30 32.12
C ALA A 1020 4.75 11.70 30.68
N LEU A 1021 3.93 11.34 29.69
CA LEU A 1021 4.11 11.70 28.28
C LEU A 1021 4.13 13.22 28.08
N ALA A 1022 3.23 13.98 28.73
CA ALA A 1022 3.25 15.45 28.67
C ALA A 1022 4.55 16.06 29.23
N LYS A 1023 5.16 15.41 30.22
CA LYS A 1023 6.44 15.83 30.79
C LYS A 1023 7.61 15.53 29.84
N ASP A 1024 7.55 14.41 29.13
CA ASP A 1024 8.56 14.02 28.15
C ASP A 1024 8.50 14.93 26.90
N VAL A 1025 7.31 15.28 26.44
CA VAL A 1025 7.10 16.30 25.39
C VAL A 1025 7.72 17.64 25.79
N SER A 1026 7.49 18.07 27.04
CA SER A 1026 8.06 19.31 27.58
C SER A 1026 9.60 19.25 27.65
N ALA A 1027 10.16 18.12 28.07
CA ALA A 1027 11.61 17.93 28.12
C ALA A 1027 12.25 17.96 26.72
N ASN A 1028 11.57 17.40 25.72
CA ASN A 1028 12.01 17.45 24.32
C ASN A 1028 11.94 18.87 23.74
N GLU A 1029 10.91 19.65 24.06
CA GLU A 1029 10.83 21.07 23.67
C GLU A 1029 12.01 21.89 24.19
N ASP A 1030 12.45 21.66 25.44
CA ASP A 1030 13.64 22.30 25.98
C ASP A 1030 14.91 21.94 25.19
N LYS A 1031 15.02 20.70 24.70
CA LYS A 1031 16.13 20.26 23.84
C LYS A 1031 16.09 20.91 22.47
N ILE A 1032 14.91 21.01 21.86
CA ILE A 1032 14.71 21.68 20.57
C ILE A 1032 15.14 23.14 20.66
N ILE A 1033 14.68 23.86 21.69
CA ILE A 1033 15.05 25.27 21.92
C ILE A 1033 16.57 25.41 22.13
N PHE A 1034 17.20 24.50 22.87
CA PHE A 1034 18.64 24.51 23.10
C PHE A 1034 19.44 24.34 21.79
N HIS A 1035 19.11 23.33 20.99
CA HIS A 1035 19.80 23.06 19.73
C HIS A 1035 19.51 24.12 18.66
N GLY A 1036 18.29 24.67 18.62
CA GLY A 1036 17.94 25.80 17.76
C GLY A 1036 18.75 27.06 18.06
N LYS A 1037 18.92 27.42 19.35
CA LYS A 1037 19.78 28.55 19.75
C LYS A 1037 21.26 28.31 19.42
N ARG A 1038 21.74 27.07 19.47
CA ARG A 1038 23.10 26.71 19.07
C ARG A 1038 23.33 26.94 17.58
N ALA A 1039 22.39 26.53 16.73
CA ALA A 1039 22.45 26.78 15.29
C ALA A 1039 22.49 28.28 14.97
N ASP A 1040 21.64 29.09 15.62
CA ASP A 1040 21.65 30.56 15.49
C ASP A 1040 23.00 31.18 15.91
N GLY A 1041 23.61 30.68 16.98
CA GLY A 1041 24.94 31.10 17.43
C GLY A 1041 26.05 30.85 16.39
N ILE A 1042 26.02 29.70 15.72
CA ILE A 1042 27.00 29.33 14.67
C ILE A 1042 26.83 30.26 13.46
N VAL A 1043 25.60 30.50 13.01
CA VAL A 1043 25.30 31.38 11.86
C VAL A 1043 25.73 32.83 12.14
N LYS A 1044 25.46 33.35 13.35
CA LYS A 1044 25.92 34.69 13.75
C LYS A 1044 27.45 34.79 13.81
N GLY A 1045 28.14 33.76 14.29
CA GLY A 1045 29.61 33.68 14.28
C GLY A 1045 30.20 33.72 12.87
N MET A 1046 29.57 33.03 11.92
CA MET A 1046 29.96 33.02 10.51
C MET A 1046 29.80 34.40 9.85
N LEU A 1047 28.67 35.07 10.08
CA LEU A 1047 28.42 36.42 9.54
C LEU A 1047 29.42 37.46 10.04
N GLN A 1048 29.97 37.29 11.25
CA GLN A 1048 31.00 38.18 11.78
C GLN A 1048 32.37 38.00 11.12
N HIS A 1049 32.68 36.82 10.58
CA HIS A 1049 33.94 36.51 9.88
C HIS A 1049 33.90 36.94 8.41
N SER A 1050 32.71 37.01 7.80
CA SER A 1050 32.51 37.43 6.40
C SER A 1050 32.50 38.96 6.19
N ARG A 1051 32.27 39.75 7.24
CA ARG A 1051 32.28 41.22 7.16
C ARG A 1051 33.71 41.76 7.07
N SER A 1052 34.12 42.22 5.89
CA SER A 1052 35.30 43.06 5.71
C SER A 1052 35.11 44.40 6.45
N SER A 1053 36.01 44.76 7.36
CA SER A 1053 35.92 46.02 8.09
C SER A 1053 36.08 47.21 7.14
N THR A 1054 35.03 48.01 7.01
CA THR A 1054 35.00 49.25 6.20
C THR A 1054 35.46 50.47 6.99
N GLY A 1055 36.12 50.26 8.14
CA GLY A 1055 36.52 51.32 9.05
C GLY A 1055 37.64 52.19 8.46
N GLN A 1056 37.45 53.51 8.45
CA GLN A 1056 38.57 54.42 8.21
C GLN A 1056 39.48 54.44 9.44
N LYS A 1057 40.79 54.45 9.23
CA LYS A 1057 41.75 54.61 10.34
C LYS A 1057 41.62 56.02 10.90
N GLU A 1058 41.52 56.12 12.21
CA GLU A 1058 41.39 57.36 12.95
C GLU A 1058 42.39 57.39 14.11
N MET A 1059 42.73 58.59 14.57
CA MET A 1059 43.70 58.78 15.66
C MET A 1059 43.05 58.37 16.99
N THR A 1060 43.25 57.12 17.40
CA THR A 1060 42.68 56.52 18.62
C THR A 1060 43.71 56.48 19.74
N ASP A 1061 43.27 56.77 20.96
CA ASP A 1061 44.06 56.60 22.17
C ASP A 1061 43.97 55.14 22.65
N ILE A 1062 45.11 54.43 22.64
CA ILE A 1062 45.16 53.00 22.96
C ILE A 1062 45.00 52.72 24.46
N ASN A 1063 45.49 53.62 25.31
CA ASN A 1063 45.41 53.44 26.75
C ASN A 1063 43.94 53.57 27.18
N SER A 1064 43.26 54.60 26.68
CA SER A 1064 41.83 54.81 26.91
C SER A 1064 40.98 53.65 26.36
N LEU A 1065 41.28 53.20 25.14
CA LEU A 1065 40.59 52.07 24.51
C LEU A 1065 40.79 50.77 25.33
N SER A 1066 42.01 50.49 25.77
CA SER A 1066 42.33 49.26 26.49
C SER A 1066 41.67 49.23 27.87
N ASP A 1067 41.63 50.36 28.59
CA ASP A 1067 40.92 50.47 29.87
C ASP A 1067 39.40 50.34 29.69
N GLU A 1068 38.82 50.99 28.67
CA GLU A 1068 37.39 50.89 28.38
C GLU A 1068 36.95 49.44 28.14
N TYR A 1069 37.66 48.71 27.27
CA TYR A 1069 37.32 47.32 26.97
C TYR A 1069 37.64 46.37 28.14
N LEU A 1070 38.65 46.65 28.97
CA LEU A 1070 38.91 45.89 30.20
C LEU A 1070 37.74 46.03 31.18
N ARG A 1071 37.27 47.25 31.44
CA ARG A 1071 36.13 47.51 32.31
C ARG A 1071 34.84 46.92 31.75
N LEU A 1072 34.60 47.08 30.45
CA LEU A 1072 33.44 46.53 29.76
C LEU A 1072 33.38 45.00 29.91
N ALA A 1073 34.51 44.32 29.67
CA ALA A 1073 34.62 42.87 29.81
C ALA A 1073 34.38 42.41 31.25
N TYR A 1074 34.94 43.13 32.23
CA TYR A 1074 34.76 42.85 33.65
C TYR A 1074 33.30 43.03 34.11
N HIS A 1075 32.65 44.13 33.72
CA HIS A 1075 31.24 44.36 33.99
C HIS A 1075 30.34 43.33 33.30
N GLY A 1076 30.68 42.96 32.06
CA GLY A 1076 29.98 41.90 31.32
C GLY A 1076 30.01 40.55 32.05
N LEU A 1077 31.15 40.18 32.65
CA LEU A 1077 31.25 38.96 33.43
C LEU A 1077 30.50 39.05 34.77
N ARG A 1078 30.63 40.16 35.50
CA ARG A 1078 29.92 40.36 36.78
C ARG A 1078 28.40 40.44 36.66
N ALA A 1079 27.89 40.88 35.50
CA ALA A 1079 26.47 40.85 35.21
C ALA A 1079 25.93 39.41 35.14
N LYS A 1080 26.75 38.46 34.66
CA LYS A 1080 26.41 37.03 34.61
C LYS A 1080 26.69 36.30 35.92
N ASP A 1081 27.74 36.70 36.64
CA ASP A 1081 28.12 36.11 37.92
C ASP A 1081 28.55 37.18 38.93
N LYS A 1082 27.61 37.54 39.81
CA LYS A 1082 27.80 38.60 40.80
C LYS A 1082 28.85 38.24 41.87
N SER A 1083 29.20 36.96 42.02
CA SER A 1083 30.13 36.44 43.02
C SER A 1083 31.59 36.49 42.58
N PHE A 1084 31.83 36.65 41.27
CA PHE A 1084 33.17 36.66 40.71
C PHE A 1084 33.85 38.03 40.88
N ASN A 1085 34.99 38.04 41.59
CA ASN A 1085 35.88 39.19 41.73
C ASN A 1085 37.29 38.80 41.27
N ALA A 1086 37.90 39.67 40.46
CA ALA A 1086 39.26 39.57 39.96
C ALA A 1086 39.98 40.90 40.18
N THR A 1087 41.28 40.85 40.48
CA THR A 1087 42.16 42.00 40.58
C THR A 1087 42.54 42.45 39.16
N LEU A 1088 42.31 43.72 38.86
CA LEU A 1088 42.62 44.31 37.56
C LEU A 1088 43.84 45.21 37.72
N ASN A 1089 44.95 44.82 37.09
CA ASN A 1089 46.16 45.64 37.08
C ASN A 1089 46.28 46.32 35.72
N THR A 1090 46.54 47.62 35.73
CA THR A 1090 46.78 48.39 34.49
C THR A 1090 48.08 49.15 34.64
N ASP A 1091 48.92 49.08 33.61
CA ASP A 1091 50.18 49.83 33.53
C ASP A 1091 50.31 50.38 32.11
N PHE A 1092 49.99 51.66 31.95
CA PHE A 1092 49.86 52.29 30.65
C PHE A 1092 50.95 53.32 30.44
N ASP A 1093 51.70 53.18 29.34
CA ASP A 1093 52.74 54.14 28.94
C ASP A 1093 52.10 55.37 28.28
N ASP A 1094 52.11 56.51 29.00
CA ASP A 1094 51.57 57.78 28.52
C ASP A 1094 52.33 58.36 27.30
N ALA A 1095 53.54 57.87 26.99
CA ALA A 1095 54.35 58.34 25.86
C ALA A 1095 53.88 57.85 24.48
N ILE A 1096 52.89 56.94 24.44
CA ILE A 1096 52.30 56.35 23.23
C ILE A 1096 51.51 57.38 22.41
N GLY A 1097 50.70 58.22 23.07
CA GLY A 1097 49.79 59.16 22.40
C GLY A 1097 48.70 58.47 21.56
N LYS A 1098 48.19 59.16 20.54
CA LYS A 1098 47.16 58.61 19.62
C LYS A 1098 47.81 57.93 18.42
N ILE A 1099 47.31 56.75 18.04
CA ILE A 1099 47.78 56.01 16.87
C ILE A 1099 46.67 55.86 15.83
N ASN A 1100 47.05 55.81 14.55
CA ASN A 1100 46.11 55.76 13.43
C ASN A 1100 45.63 54.33 13.14
N ILE A 1101 44.54 53.90 13.77
CA ILE A 1101 43.98 52.54 13.68
C ILE A 1101 42.46 52.58 13.51
N VAL A 1102 41.85 51.43 13.21
CA VAL A 1102 40.40 51.28 13.33
C VAL A 1102 40.09 50.88 14.77
N GLY A 1103 39.67 51.85 15.61
CA GLY A 1103 39.46 51.64 17.03
C GLY A 1103 38.47 50.50 17.36
N GLN A 1104 37.43 50.32 16.53
CA GLN A 1104 36.47 49.22 16.68
C GLN A 1104 37.10 47.83 16.46
N ASP A 1105 37.98 47.70 15.46
CA ASP A 1105 38.61 46.43 15.14
C ASP A 1105 39.58 46.01 16.24
N ILE A 1106 40.46 46.92 16.67
CA ILE A 1106 41.40 46.66 17.77
C ILE A 1106 40.66 46.48 19.11
N GLY A 1107 39.58 47.22 19.34
CA GLY A 1107 38.69 47.02 20.49
C GLY A 1107 38.10 45.61 20.55
N ARG A 1108 37.68 45.05 19.41
CA ARG A 1108 37.20 43.65 19.32
C ARG A 1108 38.30 42.64 19.64
N VAL A 1109 39.54 42.89 19.19
CA VAL A 1109 40.70 42.05 19.53
C VAL A 1109 40.95 42.06 21.04
N ILE A 1110 41.02 43.24 21.63
CA ILE A 1110 41.26 43.43 23.07
C ILE A 1110 40.16 42.76 23.90
N LEU A 1111 38.88 42.99 23.53
CA LEU A 1111 37.73 42.37 24.20
C LEU A 1111 37.78 40.84 24.15
N ASN A 1112 38.12 40.26 23.00
CA ASN A 1112 38.23 38.81 22.84
C ASN A 1112 39.36 38.22 23.71
N LEU A 1113 40.51 38.89 23.80
CA LEU A 1113 41.63 38.43 24.65
C LEU A 1113 41.29 38.54 26.13
N ILE A 1114 40.70 39.66 26.56
CA ILE A 1114 40.34 39.89 27.97
C ILE A 1114 39.23 38.94 28.43
N THR A 1115 38.23 38.67 27.59
CA THR A 1115 37.16 37.71 27.94
C THR A 1115 37.68 36.28 28.04
N ASN A 1116 38.65 35.89 27.20
CA ASN A 1116 39.35 34.62 27.34
C ASN A 1116 40.19 34.57 28.63
N ALA A 1117 40.92 35.64 28.95
CA ALA A 1117 41.67 35.77 30.21
C ALA A 1117 40.75 35.62 31.43
N PHE A 1118 39.60 36.31 31.45
CA PHE A 1118 38.64 36.20 32.55
C PHE A 1118 38.04 34.79 32.69
N TYR A 1119 37.77 34.09 31.58
CA TYR A 1119 37.28 32.71 31.62
C TYR A 1119 38.29 31.78 32.30
N VAL A 1120 39.57 31.85 31.93
CA VAL A 1120 40.59 30.93 32.46
C VAL A 1120 40.91 31.20 33.94
N VAL A 1121 40.95 32.45 34.37
CA VAL A 1121 41.18 32.78 35.79
C VAL A 1121 39.95 32.44 36.66
N LYS A 1122 38.74 32.51 36.10
CA LYS A 1122 37.52 32.03 36.79
C LYS A 1122 37.60 30.53 37.03
N LYS A 1123 37.89 29.76 35.98
CA LYS A 1123 38.00 28.30 36.06
C LYS A 1123 39.08 27.87 37.06
N LYS A 1124 40.24 28.53 37.07
CA LYS A 1124 41.30 28.25 38.04
C LYS A 1124 40.91 28.55 39.50
N LYS A 1125 40.06 29.56 39.74
CA LYS A 1125 39.51 29.84 41.07
C LYS A 1125 38.51 28.78 41.55
N GLU A 1126 37.71 28.24 40.63
CA GLU A 1126 36.80 27.13 40.92
C GLU A 1126 37.60 25.85 41.27
N GLU A 1127 38.71 25.62 40.57
CA GLU A 1127 39.61 24.47 40.79
C GLU A 1127 40.48 24.61 42.06
N ASN A 1128 40.86 25.83 42.47
CA ASN A 1128 41.66 26.11 43.67
C ASN A 1128 41.06 27.22 44.55
N PRO A 1129 40.05 26.93 45.39
CA PRO A 1129 39.30 27.96 46.13
C PRO A 1129 40.08 28.66 47.25
N LYS A 1130 41.18 28.06 47.75
CA LYS A 1130 41.98 28.61 48.85
C LYS A 1130 43.39 28.94 48.35
N GLY A 1131 43.73 30.23 48.30
CA GLY A 1131 45.09 30.73 48.02
C GLY A 1131 45.32 31.30 46.62
N TYR A 1132 44.29 31.41 45.78
CA TYR A 1132 44.39 31.97 44.43
C TYR A 1132 43.49 33.19 44.24
N GLU A 1133 44.09 34.32 43.86
CA GLU A 1133 43.37 35.54 43.48
C GLU A 1133 43.42 35.72 41.96
N PRO A 1134 42.25 35.65 41.27
CA PRO A 1134 42.20 35.88 39.83
C PRO A 1134 42.75 37.26 39.49
N THR A 1135 43.77 37.33 38.66
CA THR A 1135 44.41 38.59 38.27
C THR A 1135 44.52 38.66 36.75
N VAL A 1136 44.01 39.75 36.18
CA VAL A 1136 44.17 40.06 34.75
C VAL A 1136 44.86 41.42 34.67
N SER A 1137 45.96 41.47 33.93
CA SER A 1137 46.78 42.67 33.77
C SER A 1137 46.78 43.10 32.31
N VAL A 1138 46.54 44.39 32.06
CA VAL A 1138 46.68 44.97 30.72
C VAL A 1138 47.75 46.05 30.78
N THR A 1139 48.80 45.89 29.98
CA THR A 1139 49.91 46.84 29.95
C THR A 1139 50.16 47.35 28.55
N THR A 1140 50.48 48.63 28.40
CA THR A 1140 50.87 49.23 27.12
C THR A 1140 52.29 49.80 27.21
N GLU A 1141 53.11 49.56 26.19
CA GLU A 1141 54.51 49.96 26.16
C GLU A 1141 54.89 50.49 24.78
N LYS A 1142 55.58 51.64 24.72
CA LYS A 1142 56.13 52.15 23.46
C LYS A 1142 57.54 51.61 23.21
N GLN A 1143 57.69 50.79 22.18
CA GLN A 1143 58.99 50.26 21.77
C GLN A 1143 59.38 50.82 20.39
N GLY A 1144 60.10 51.94 20.38
CA GLY A 1144 60.54 52.61 19.15
C GLY A 1144 59.36 53.14 18.31
N LYS A 1145 59.12 52.53 17.15
CA LYS A 1145 57.96 52.83 16.27
C LYS A 1145 56.82 51.83 16.42
N MET A 1146 56.80 51.03 17.49
CA MET A 1146 55.74 50.05 17.74
C MET A 1146 55.11 50.30 19.12
N VAL A 1147 53.81 50.04 19.23
CA VAL A 1147 53.06 49.96 20.47
C VAL A 1147 52.82 48.51 20.79
N LEU A 1148 53.19 48.08 22.00
CA LEU A 1148 52.88 46.76 22.51
C LEU A 1148 51.72 46.86 23.47
N ILE A 1149 50.67 46.06 23.26
CA ILE A 1149 49.55 45.88 24.18
C ILE A 1149 49.65 44.45 24.69
N LYS A 1150 49.94 44.27 25.98
CA LYS A 1150 50.05 42.94 26.60
C LYS A 1150 48.84 42.69 27.48
N VAL A 1151 48.13 41.60 27.22
CA VAL A 1151 47.04 41.10 28.07
C VAL A 1151 47.54 39.84 28.76
N SER A 1152 47.74 39.92 30.08
CA SER A 1152 48.28 38.83 30.88
C SER A 1152 47.27 38.30 31.89
N ASP A 1153 47.18 36.98 32.02
CA ASP A 1153 46.36 36.29 33.01
C ASP A 1153 47.21 35.36 33.87
N ASN A 1154 46.82 35.16 35.12
CA ASN A 1154 47.45 34.17 36.03
C ASN A 1154 46.71 32.82 36.03
N GLY A 1155 46.05 32.47 34.91
CA GLY A 1155 45.23 31.27 34.72
C GLY A 1155 46.06 29.99 34.52
N ASN A 1156 45.48 28.97 33.90
CA ASN A 1156 46.09 27.64 33.79
C ASN A 1156 47.20 27.53 32.71
N GLY A 1157 47.45 28.59 31.94
CA GLY A 1157 48.37 28.55 30.79
C GLY A 1157 47.84 27.69 29.63
N VAL A 1158 48.34 27.92 28.42
CA VAL A 1158 48.03 27.13 27.23
C VAL A 1158 49.10 26.02 27.08
N PRO A 1159 48.73 24.73 26.95
CA PRO A 1159 49.69 23.65 26.75
C PRO A 1159 50.51 23.82 25.46
N LYS A 1160 51.80 23.47 25.49
CA LYS A 1160 52.71 23.62 24.33
C LYS A 1160 52.25 22.86 23.08
N GLU A 1161 51.58 21.72 23.26
CA GLU A 1161 51.11 20.84 22.18
C GLU A 1161 50.01 21.46 21.31
N VAL A 1162 49.26 22.42 21.84
CA VAL A 1162 48.13 23.05 21.15
C VAL A 1162 48.43 24.49 20.70
N LEU A 1163 49.62 25.00 21.03
CA LEU A 1163 49.98 26.41 20.83
C LEU A 1163 49.95 26.83 19.35
N ASP A 1164 50.34 25.94 18.44
CA ASP A 1164 50.28 26.19 17.00
C ASP A 1164 48.86 26.11 16.42
N LYS A 1165 47.91 25.52 17.16
CA LYS A 1165 46.52 25.32 16.74
C LYS A 1165 45.57 26.39 17.25
N ILE A 1166 45.93 27.18 18.26
CA ILE A 1166 45.03 28.17 18.88
C ILE A 1166 44.58 29.30 17.95
N PHE A 1167 45.32 29.53 16.86
CA PHE A 1167 44.98 30.52 15.84
C PHE A 1167 44.25 29.90 14.63
N GLN A 1168 44.07 28.57 14.60
CA GLN A 1168 43.27 27.91 13.56
C GLN A 1168 41.78 28.15 13.82
N PRO A 1169 40.97 28.44 12.78
CA PRO A 1169 39.51 28.55 12.91
C PRO A 1169 38.89 27.29 13.53
N PHE A 1170 37.88 27.46 14.39
CA PHE A 1170 37.13 26.41 15.10
C PHE A 1170 37.90 25.61 16.15
N PHE A 1171 39.19 25.88 16.35
CA PHE A 1171 39.92 25.23 17.43
C PHE A 1171 39.56 25.84 18.79
N THR A 1172 39.09 25.01 19.73
CA THR A 1172 38.77 25.43 21.11
C THR A 1172 39.12 24.32 22.10
N THR A 1173 39.62 24.72 23.27
CA THR A 1173 39.87 23.83 24.42
C THR A 1173 38.74 23.89 25.46
N LYS A 1174 37.69 24.69 25.20
CA LYS A 1174 36.49 24.78 26.05
C LYS A 1174 35.52 23.63 25.75
N PRO A 1175 34.72 23.16 26.72
CA PRO A 1175 33.69 22.14 26.49
C PRO A 1175 32.68 22.55 25.40
N SER A 1176 32.05 21.55 24.78
CA SER A 1176 31.06 21.73 23.72
C SER A 1176 29.92 22.67 24.17
N GLY A 1177 29.76 23.80 23.48
CA GLY A 1177 28.73 24.82 23.77
C GLY A 1177 29.25 26.09 24.46
N GLU A 1178 30.49 26.10 24.97
CA GLU A 1178 31.06 27.27 25.68
C GLU A 1178 32.02 28.13 24.83
N GLY A 1179 32.39 27.67 23.63
CA GLY A 1179 33.29 28.40 22.73
C GLY A 1179 33.11 28.02 21.27
N THR A 1180 33.19 29.00 20.37
CA THR A 1180 33.04 28.82 18.92
C THR A 1180 34.36 28.55 18.19
N GLY A 1181 35.51 28.69 18.88
CA GLY A 1181 36.84 28.54 18.27
C GLY A 1181 37.21 29.57 17.20
N LEU A 1182 36.40 30.61 17.00
CA LEU A 1182 36.60 31.62 15.94
C LEU A 1182 37.20 32.95 16.44
N GLY A 1183 37.23 33.18 17.76
CA GLY A 1183 37.61 34.48 18.33
C GLY A 1183 39.10 34.82 18.20
N LEU A 1184 39.99 33.84 18.41
CA LEU A 1184 41.44 34.04 18.37
C LEU A 1184 41.99 34.10 16.93
N SER A 1185 41.44 33.29 16.02
CA SER A 1185 41.77 33.36 14.59
C SER A 1185 41.38 34.71 14.00
N LEU A 1186 40.18 35.21 14.30
CA LEU A 1186 39.75 36.56 13.89
C LEU A 1186 40.66 37.66 14.48
N SER A 1187 41.04 37.52 15.75
CA SER A 1187 41.95 38.47 16.39
C SER A 1187 43.32 38.53 15.70
N TYR A 1188 43.85 37.38 15.27
CA TYR A 1188 45.10 37.29 14.51
C TYR A 1188 45.01 38.01 13.15
N ASP A 1189 43.93 37.79 12.42
CA ASP A 1189 43.69 38.42 11.11
C ASP A 1189 43.55 39.94 11.20
N ILE A 1190 42.80 40.44 12.21
CA ILE A 1190 42.61 41.88 12.42
C ILE A 1190 43.95 42.58 12.70
N VAL A 1191 44.79 42.00 13.56
CA VAL A 1191 46.11 42.56 13.90
C VAL A 1191 47.04 42.57 12.68
N LYS A 1192 47.03 41.50 11.88
CA LYS A 1192 47.78 41.42 10.60
C LYS A 1192 47.33 42.49 9.61
N VAL A 1193 46.02 42.75 9.46
CA VAL A 1193 45.49 43.80 8.57
C VAL A 1193 45.95 45.21 9.01
N HIS A 1194 46.16 45.41 10.31
CA HIS A 1194 46.69 46.66 10.86
C HIS A 1194 48.22 46.79 10.72
N GLY A 1195 48.90 45.80 10.12
CA GLY A 1195 50.36 45.78 9.96
C GLY A 1195 51.10 45.40 11.23
N GLY A 1196 50.41 44.79 12.19
CA GLY A 1196 50.94 44.35 13.48
C GLY A 1196 51.14 42.84 13.59
N GLU A 1197 51.57 42.38 14.76
CA GLU A 1197 51.77 40.96 15.07
C GLU A 1197 51.20 40.62 16.46
N LEU A 1198 50.47 39.50 16.54
CA LEU A 1198 49.92 38.94 17.79
C LEU A 1198 50.77 37.73 18.19
N THR A 1199 51.43 37.80 19.35
CA THR A 1199 52.27 36.73 19.90
C THR A 1199 51.72 36.26 21.24
N VAL A 1200 52.06 35.02 21.64
CA VAL A 1200 51.64 34.43 22.90
C VAL A 1200 52.84 33.87 23.65
N GLU A 1201 52.96 34.23 24.91
CA GLU A 1201 53.90 33.66 25.86
C GLU A 1201 53.10 32.96 26.95
N THR A 1202 53.36 31.68 27.20
CA THR A 1202 52.57 30.91 28.15
C THR A 1202 53.42 29.88 28.87
N LYS A 1203 53.08 29.63 30.13
CA LYS A 1203 53.67 28.57 30.92
C LYS A 1203 52.55 27.85 31.67
N GLN A 1204 52.42 26.56 31.40
CA GLN A 1204 51.36 25.72 31.93
C GLN A 1204 51.36 25.75 33.47
N GLY A 1205 50.22 26.06 34.05
CA GLY A 1205 50.01 26.23 35.50
C GLY A 1205 50.28 27.65 36.04
N GLU A 1206 50.97 28.52 35.29
CA GLU A 1206 51.40 29.84 35.76
C GLU A 1206 50.63 31.01 35.11
N GLY A 1207 50.29 30.93 33.82
CA GLY A 1207 49.50 31.96 33.14
C GLY A 1207 49.79 32.10 31.64
N THR A 1208 49.11 33.03 30.98
CA THR A 1208 49.32 33.37 29.56
C THR A 1208 49.38 34.88 29.36
N THR A 1209 50.29 35.33 28.49
CA THR A 1209 50.41 36.71 28.04
C THR A 1209 50.28 36.76 26.53
N PHE A 1210 49.26 37.46 26.05
CA PHE A 1210 49.10 37.79 24.64
C PHE A 1210 49.64 39.20 24.39
N THR A 1211 50.58 39.33 23.45
CA THR A 1211 51.19 40.60 23.07
C THR A 1211 50.77 40.99 21.66
N ILE A 1212 50.00 42.08 21.55
CA ILE A 1212 49.66 42.73 20.29
C ILE A 1212 50.71 43.80 20.01
N SER A 1213 51.38 43.74 18.87
CA SER A 1213 52.31 44.76 18.41
C SER A 1213 51.70 45.54 17.25
N LEU A 1214 51.65 46.87 17.34
CA LEU A 1214 51.06 47.75 16.32
C LEU A 1214 52.04 48.85 15.91
N PRO A 1215 52.22 49.13 14.61
CA PRO A 1215 53.11 50.20 14.15
C PRO A 1215 52.54 51.60 14.40
N MET A 1216 53.37 52.48 14.94
CA MET A 1216 53.17 53.94 14.99
C MET A 1216 53.77 54.56 13.73
N TYR A 1217 52.92 55.15 12.90
CA TYR A 1217 53.32 55.88 11.70
C TYR A 1217 53.29 57.38 11.92
#